data_AF-A0A1F7F698-F1
#
_entry.id   AF-A0A1F7F698-F1
#
_cell.length_a   1.000
_cell.length_b   1.000
_cell.length_c   1.000
_cell.angle_alpha   90.00
_cell.angle_beta   90.00
_cell.angle_gamma   90.00
#
_symmetry.space_group_name_H-M   'P 1'
#
loop_
_entity.id
_entity.type
_entity.pdbx_description
1 polymer ?
#
loop_
_entity_poly.entity_id
_entity_poly.type
_entity_poly.pdbx_seq_one_letter_code
_entity_poly.pdbx_strand_id
1 'polypeptide(L)'
;MFKLLLNVLTLLFSLSYSGMVVERWGASSAKCQYANTVTYNSTTNILNFNLSALSSSTTIYKATLFLFMDNEYYGQHVSFLKSPDENAAIDMEIYKKAGTGYDSDTIDLVPPYYRSFELTAIVQEWLANPLSNQGLYVKFFPSFAPTQSYLEICYDGTLSNAPQQVGGFEVIHHHGQTFITWNELQDHFGTDDIKSGDMIDVLDHLDNTEEIRYHIYRHTSPITAANIHQADLLDFIRPVSCFNNMIIPMVGTCEHCTHPYDTTTIIPRFCIDNSGTPLARTKALYVYTAQEDGNYYYAVISTRNGKQNTSDFSAENSLNSPVAETAAEYPVPVFQFFYENSTRLFFAHYTNFLGPKYSPWPGPRHAWDEKYDDRFTDGVYYANVEICYNPLNVKTDSKPAIRLMLEHPGALRNKYMGWTYTNNVCVWIHTVARPSMWSGTVEAWGKYLNWKKSRVIGYDRNRTLKLADWALRTFAGDSNRVYIAHREGYWGILYPKNIAQVRIDGGSADMGLKDPYPPFSVQTPYRIHNWWGQEEWNIPYENTGVSAWDWFDMSWQVKSDSQSMPPVYWSTGSGHDWKGSCDHGWGGQPKFLRAMQRTKHAFEMRWTGFGSNDTLPAGYTIKRWCCVENPWRALNESYPAFTNFSLDADIGDTLWDQSIGGYSGVYQGHANGFVAFDNDILDESAKWETAFYMNAGTPAKIDSAIANGYPLDEWQTIDITPRRLQNFNVDPCDEYNWEITENGAAVQSGVAKATCTGVITAENVPVTLNKRRIVFTHKESFPDDCPSVSIQGKNVNDINLLTLNISPNPFNPNTRIQYSIESRNFNSISLCIYDASGKLVNNFSALANQAPKQGRIIWSGIDRDGNTVSSGLYIIIFKVDGHVKTSKLLLLK
;
A
#
# COMPACT_ATOMS: atom_id res chain seq x y z
N MET A 1 -59.15 50.78 -3.10
CA MET A 1 -57.94 50.18 -3.70
C MET A 1 -56.72 50.19 -2.77
N PHE A 2 -56.38 51.31 -2.12
CA PHE A 2 -55.20 51.38 -1.23
C PHE A 2 -55.22 50.46 0.02
N LYS A 3 -56.40 50.18 0.60
CA LYS A 3 -56.53 49.22 1.72
C LYS A 3 -56.45 47.75 1.31
N LEU A 4 -56.67 47.42 0.03
CA LEU A 4 -56.54 46.05 -0.47
C LEU A 4 -55.07 45.73 -0.82
N LEU A 5 -54.32 46.72 -1.34
CA LEU A 5 -52.88 46.56 -1.59
C LEU A 5 -52.07 46.42 -0.29
N LEU A 6 -52.46 47.12 0.79
CA LEU A 6 -51.74 47.05 2.05
C LEU A 6 -51.88 45.67 2.74
N ASN A 7 -53.06 45.04 2.64
CA ASN A 7 -53.29 43.69 3.18
C ASN A 7 -52.67 42.57 2.32
N VAL A 8 -52.47 42.79 1.02
CA VAL A 8 -51.74 41.85 0.15
C VAL A 8 -50.22 41.99 0.33
N LEU A 9 -49.70 43.18 0.65
CA LEU A 9 -48.28 43.37 0.98
C LEU A 9 -47.87 42.82 2.36
N THR A 10 -48.75 42.86 3.36
CA THR A 10 -48.48 42.21 4.67
C THR A 10 -48.65 40.70 4.64
N LEU A 11 -49.42 40.12 3.70
CA LEU A 11 -49.48 38.67 3.52
C LEU A 11 -48.28 38.09 2.72
N LEU A 12 -47.46 38.93 2.09
CA LEU A 12 -46.27 38.51 1.33
C LEU A 12 -44.96 38.57 2.13
N PHE A 13 -45.00 38.97 3.42
CA PHE A 13 -43.81 39.10 4.28
C PHE A 13 -43.91 38.36 5.62
N SER A 14 -44.67 37.27 5.67
CA SER A 14 -44.58 36.30 6.78
C SER A 14 -44.75 34.87 6.29
N LEU A 15 -43.96 34.46 5.30
CA LEU A 15 -43.47 33.09 5.33
C LEU A 15 -42.44 33.08 6.47
N SER A 16 -42.91 32.78 7.68
CA SER A 16 -42.03 32.46 8.80
C SER A 16 -41.17 31.29 8.33
N TYR A 17 -39.91 31.58 8.00
CA TYR A 17 -38.93 30.53 7.73
C TYR A 17 -38.89 29.65 8.97
N SER A 18 -39.39 28.41 8.84
CA SER A 18 -39.14 27.39 9.86
C SER A 18 -37.65 27.13 9.83
N GLY A 19 -36.97 27.33 10.97
CA GLY A 19 -35.52 27.14 11.05
C GLY A 19 -35.13 25.70 10.72
N MET A 20 -33.89 25.48 10.28
CA MET A 20 -33.39 24.11 10.15
C MET A 20 -32.98 23.61 11.54
N VAL A 21 -33.29 22.36 11.88
CA VAL A 21 -32.87 21.71 13.12
C VAL A 21 -32.18 20.39 12.77
N VAL A 22 -31.07 20.09 13.44
CA VAL A 22 -30.39 18.79 13.37
C VAL A 22 -30.22 18.24 14.78
N GLU A 23 -30.83 17.09 15.03
CA GLU A 23 -30.88 16.41 16.33
C GLU A 23 -30.81 14.88 16.15
N ARG A 24 -30.61 14.16 17.26
CA ARG A 24 -30.43 12.70 17.26
C ARG A 24 -31.52 11.95 18.04
N TRP A 25 -31.97 10.85 17.45
CA TRP A 25 -32.84 9.82 18.00
C TRP A 25 -31.99 8.60 18.31
N GLY A 26 -31.97 8.15 19.56
CA GLY A 26 -31.10 7.05 19.96
C GLY A 26 -31.64 6.21 21.10
N ALA A 27 -30.89 5.17 21.44
CA ALA A 27 -31.24 4.24 22.52
C ALA A 27 -30.94 4.82 23.92
N SER A 28 -29.99 5.76 24.05
CA SER A 28 -29.59 6.35 25.33
C SER A 28 -29.66 7.88 25.31
N SER A 29 -29.75 8.50 26.49
CA SER A 29 -29.87 9.96 26.66
C SER A 29 -28.54 10.72 26.67
N ALA A 30 -27.39 10.04 26.74
CA ALA A 30 -26.11 10.70 26.95
C ALA A 30 -25.70 11.63 25.79
N LYS A 31 -26.10 11.31 24.55
CA LYS A 31 -25.69 12.04 23.32
C LYS A 31 -26.82 12.21 22.28
N CYS A 32 -28.07 12.01 22.69
CA CYS A 32 -29.25 12.10 21.82
C CYS A 32 -30.33 12.97 22.46
N GLN A 33 -30.93 13.87 21.68
CA GLN A 33 -32.03 14.73 22.14
C GLN A 33 -33.29 13.91 22.41
N TYR A 34 -33.51 12.86 21.63
CA TYR A 34 -34.64 11.95 21.77
C TYR A 34 -34.15 10.57 22.20
N ALA A 35 -34.01 10.37 23.51
CA ALA A 35 -33.58 9.11 24.10
C ALA A 35 -34.68 8.02 24.07
N ASN A 36 -34.28 6.75 24.11
CA ASN A 36 -35.17 5.58 24.06
C ASN A 36 -36.11 5.57 22.83
N THR A 37 -35.72 6.26 21.75
CA THR A 37 -36.51 6.33 20.52
C THR A 37 -36.03 5.36 19.45
N VAL A 38 -34.81 4.85 19.59
CA VAL A 38 -34.28 3.75 18.78
C VAL A 38 -34.20 2.51 19.67
N THR A 39 -34.86 1.43 19.27
CA THR A 39 -34.87 0.17 20.04
C THR A 39 -34.64 -1.01 19.12
N TYR A 40 -33.85 -1.99 19.57
CA TYR A 40 -33.56 -3.19 18.80
C TYR A 40 -34.20 -4.42 19.44
N ASN A 41 -34.95 -5.19 18.65
CA ASN A 41 -35.49 -6.48 19.04
C ASN A 41 -34.62 -7.60 18.44
N SER A 42 -33.77 -8.21 19.27
CA SER A 42 -32.84 -9.27 18.85
C SER A 42 -33.50 -10.60 18.49
N THR A 43 -34.77 -10.82 18.84
CA THR A 43 -35.51 -12.04 18.44
C THR A 43 -36.03 -11.94 17.02
N THR A 44 -36.34 -10.72 16.56
CA THR A 44 -36.89 -10.46 15.21
C THR A 44 -35.90 -9.76 14.28
N ASN A 45 -34.74 -9.35 14.81
CA ASN A 45 -33.75 -8.48 14.18
C ASN A 45 -34.34 -7.18 13.63
N ILE A 46 -35.28 -6.57 14.36
CA ILE A 46 -35.93 -5.33 13.95
C ILE A 46 -35.40 -4.16 14.78
N LEU A 47 -34.90 -3.14 14.09
CA LEU A 47 -34.56 -1.84 14.63
C LEU A 47 -35.75 -0.89 14.45
N ASN A 48 -36.36 -0.49 15.56
CA ASN A 48 -37.57 0.33 15.60
C ASN A 48 -37.24 1.79 15.91
N PHE A 49 -38.02 2.71 15.31
CA PHE A 49 -37.83 4.15 15.43
C PHE A 49 -39.12 4.82 15.89
N ASN A 50 -39.06 5.52 17.03
CA ASN A 50 -40.14 6.38 17.50
C ASN A 50 -39.89 7.83 17.04
N LEU A 51 -40.63 8.25 16.02
CA LEU A 51 -40.56 9.60 15.44
C LEU A 51 -41.70 10.52 15.88
N SER A 52 -42.44 10.17 16.95
CA SER A 52 -43.60 10.96 17.40
C SER A 52 -43.30 12.41 17.82
N ALA A 53 -42.02 12.76 18.01
CA ALA A 53 -41.59 14.13 18.24
C ALA A 53 -41.69 15.02 16.98
N LEU A 54 -41.78 14.40 15.80
CA LEU A 54 -41.94 15.08 14.52
C LEU A 54 -43.40 15.06 14.08
N SER A 55 -43.85 16.14 13.46
CA SER A 55 -45.20 16.22 12.89
C SER A 55 -45.24 15.58 11.50
N SER A 56 -46.42 15.13 11.04
CA SER A 56 -46.57 14.62 9.68
C SER A 56 -46.37 15.70 8.60
N SER A 57 -46.42 16.98 8.96
CA SER A 57 -46.12 18.12 8.09
C SER A 57 -44.65 18.55 8.13
N THR A 58 -43.82 17.91 8.96
CA THR A 58 -42.40 18.24 9.07
C THR A 58 -41.67 17.82 7.80
N THR A 59 -40.97 18.78 7.19
CA THR A 59 -40.07 18.58 6.05
C THR A 59 -38.76 17.98 6.54
N ILE A 60 -38.39 16.83 5.99
CA ILE A 60 -37.10 16.17 6.26
C ILE A 60 -36.15 16.48 5.10
N TYR A 61 -35.02 17.09 5.42
CA TYR A 61 -33.98 17.41 4.44
C TYR A 61 -32.96 16.29 4.31
N LYS A 62 -32.59 15.66 5.43
CA LYS A 62 -31.62 14.55 5.48
C LYS A 62 -31.87 13.68 6.70
N ALA A 63 -31.76 12.37 6.57
CA ALA A 63 -31.75 11.45 7.69
C ALA A 63 -30.63 10.42 7.52
N THR A 64 -29.73 10.29 8.49
CA THR A 64 -28.57 9.41 8.39
C THR A 64 -28.52 8.49 9.61
N LEU A 65 -28.47 7.19 9.37
CA LEU A 65 -28.41 6.17 10.41
C LEU A 65 -26.96 5.79 10.68
N PHE A 66 -26.54 5.95 11.93
CA PHE A 66 -25.24 5.53 12.42
C PHE A 66 -25.41 4.28 13.27
N LEU A 67 -24.91 3.16 12.76
CA LEU A 67 -24.87 1.89 13.47
C LEU A 67 -23.44 1.60 13.92
N PHE A 68 -23.28 1.00 15.09
CA PHE A 68 -21.97 0.69 15.67
C PHE A 68 -21.85 -0.80 15.97
N MET A 69 -20.62 -1.27 16.13
CA MET A 69 -20.29 -2.63 16.57
C MET A 69 -19.61 -2.58 17.94
N ASP A 70 -19.84 -3.58 18.80
CA ASP A 70 -19.24 -3.68 20.13
C ASP A 70 -17.81 -4.22 19.99
N ASN A 71 -16.80 -3.36 20.21
CA ASN A 71 -15.35 -3.65 20.28
C ASN A 71 -14.73 -4.52 19.15
N GLU A 72 -15.50 -4.93 18.16
CA GLU A 72 -15.10 -5.79 17.05
C GLU A 72 -15.37 -5.03 15.76
N TYR A 73 -14.32 -4.36 15.28
CA TYR A 73 -14.34 -3.78 13.96
C TYR A 73 -13.82 -4.80 12.94
N TYR A 74 -14.44 -4.88 11.78
CA TYR A 74 -14.01 -5.74 10.68
C TYR A 74 -12.54 -5.50 10.30
N GLY A 75 -11.72 -6.54 10.52
CA GLY A 75 -10.27 -6.47 10.28
C GLY A 75 -9.45 -6.02 11.50
N GLN A 76 -10.04 -5.90 12.69
CA GLN A 76 -9.34 -5.51 13.92
C GLN A 76 -9.79 -6.37 15.11
N HIS A 77 -9.11 -7.50 15.32
CA HIS A 77 -8.96 -8.07 16.66
C HIS A 77 -7.59 -7.67 17.21
N VAL A 78 -7.57 -7.11 18.40
CA VAL A 78 -6.37 -6.70 19.18
C VAL A 78 -5.40 -7.84 19.50
N SER A 79 -5.72 -9.08 19.11
CA SER A 79 -4.77 -10.18 19.15
C SER A 79 -4.11 -10.25 17.78
N PHE A 80 -2.79 -10.03 17.73
CA PHE A 80 -1.87 -10.06 16.57
C PHE A 80 -1.88 -11.36 15.72
N LEU A 81 -2.96 -12.15 15.75
CA LEU A 81 -3.04 -13.56 15.37
C LEU A 81 -4.29 -13.91 14.55
N LYS A 82 -5.16 -12.97 14.18
CA LYS A 82 -6.40 -13.30 13.45
C LYS A 82 -6.56 -12.47 12.18
N SER A 83 -6.55 -13.16 11.04
CA SER A 83 -6.90 -12.65 9.71
C SER A 83 -8.36 -12.18 9.67
N PRO A 84 -8.77 -11.33 8.69
CA PRO A 84 -10.18 -10.94 8.57
C PRO A 84 -11.06 -12.19 8.43
N ASP A 85 -12.11 -12.23 9.27
CA ASP A 85 -13.12 -13.28 9.28
C ASP A 85 -13.92 -13.29 7.97
N GLU A 86 -14.53 -14.43 7.63
CA GLU A 86 -15.40 -14.62 6.46
C GLU A 86 -16.52 -13.57 6.40
N ASN A 87 -16.95 -13.09 7.56
CA ASN A 87 -17.91 -12.00 7.70
C ASN A 87 -17.50 -10.75 6.89
N ALA A 88 -16.21 -10.46 6.67
CA ALA A 88 -15.73 -9.27 5.95
C ALA A 88 -16.02 -9.34 4.44
N ALA A 89 -16.31 -10.55 3.95
CA ALA A 89 -16.69 -10.84 2.58
C ALA A 89 -18.21 -10.85 2.36
N ILE A 90 -19.00 -10.52 3.37
CA ILE A 90 -20.47 -10.47 3.33
C ILE A 90 -20.91 -9.00 3.30
N ASP A 91 -21.92 -8.68 2.49
CA ASP A 91 -22.49 -7.33 2.48
C ASP A 91 -23.17 -7.03 3.81
N MET A 92 -23.09 -5.79 4.28
CA MET A 92 -23.96 -5.34 5.37
C MET A 92 -25.38 -5.24 4.82
N GLU A 93 -26.29 -6.02 5.38
CA GLU A 93 -27.62 -6.20 4.82
C GLU A 93 -28.68 -5.65 5.77
N ILE A 94 -29.15 -4.43 5.48
CA ILE A 94 -30.22 -3.75 6.20
C ILE A 94 -31.32 -3.39 5.22
N TYR A 95 -32.55 -3.75 5.56
CA TYR A 95 -33.71 -3.60 4.71
C TYR A 95 -34.81 -2.83 5.42
N LYS A 96 -35.66 -2.16 4.66
CA LYS A 96 -36.92 -1.65 5.19
C LYS A 96 -37.88 -2.81 5.49
N LYS A 97 -38.51 -2.81 6.67
CA LYS A 97 -39.49 -3.84 7.04
C LYS A 97 -40.81 -3.59 6.31
N ALA A 98 -41.42 -4.65 5.77
CA ALA A 98 -42.71 -4.57 5.06
C ALA A 98 -43.61 -5.79 5.36
N GLY A 99 -44.68 -5.59 6.13
CA GLY A 99 -45.64 -6.62 6.50
C GLY A 99 -44.98 -7.77 7.26
N THR A 100 -45.11 -9.00 6.75
CA THR A 100 -44.40 -10.17 7.29
C THR A 100 -42.96 -10.30 6.79
N GLY A 101 -42.56 -9.57 5.73
CA GLY A 101 -41.23 -9.62 5.10
C GLY A 101 -40.46 -8.29 5.18
N TYR A 102 -39.60 -8.02 4.21
CA TYR A 102 -38.80 -6.82 4.06
C TYR A 102 -38.64 -6.51 2.56
N ASP A 103 -38.27 -5.28 2.22
CA ASP A 103 -38.03 -4.87 0.82
C ASP A 103 -36.86 -5.63 0.19
N SER A 104 -36.82 -5.66 -1.15
CA SER A 104 -35.75 -6.34 -1.89
C SER A 104 -34.41 -5.62 -1.82
N ASP A 105 -34.42 -4.31 -1.63
CA ASP A 105 -33.25 -3.46 -1.78
C ASP A 105 -32.65 -3.13 -0.42
N THR A 106 -31.34 -3.30 -0.31
CA THR A 106 -30.58 -2.88 0.88
C THR A 106 -30.50 -1.37 0.94
N ILE A 107 -30.43 -0.84 2.15
CA ILE A 107 -30.21 0.60 2.36
C ILE A 107 -28.77 0.97 1.98
N ASP A 108 -28.64 2.05 1.22
CA ASP A 108 -27.34 2.53 0.73
C ASP A 108 -26.44 3.08 1.84
N LEU A 109 -25.14 2.85 1.69
CA LEU A 109 -24.11 3.44 2.53
C LEU A 109 -23.77 4.88 2.07
N VAL A 110 -23.50 5.77 3.02
CA VAL A 110 -23.17 7.17 2.76
C VAL A 110 -21.67 7.34 2.47
N PRO A 111 -21.27 7.85 1.30
CA PRO A 111 -19.87 8.16 0.98
C PRO A 111 -19.39 9.43 1.71
N PRO A 112 -18.06 9.69 1.78
CA PRO A 112 -16.95 8.86 1.29
C PRO A 112 -16.48 7.78 2.28
N TYR A 113 -16.98 7.82 3.51
CA TYR A 113 -16.53 6.94 4.59
C TYR A 113 -17.25 5.59 4.61
N TYR A 114 -18.46 5.49 4.06
CA TYR A 114 -19.25 4.25 4.00
C TYR A 114 -19.43 3.59 5.37
N ARG A 115 -19.81 4.40 6.38
CA ARG A 115 -20.02 3.97 7.78
C ARG A 115 -21.37 4.39 8.37
N SER A 116 -22.25 4.86 7.52
CA SER A 116 -23.62 5.21 7.88
C SER A 116 -24.52 4.94 6.70
N PHE A 117 -25.82 4.90 6.96
CA PHE A 117 -26.83 4.52 5.98
C PHE A 117 -27.74 5.70 5.66
N GLU A 118 -28.13 5.83 4.39
CA GLU A 118 -29.02 6.87 3.90
C GLU A 118 -30.49 6.49 4.20
N LEU A 119 -31.17 7.27 5.05
CA LEU A 119 -32.55 7.03 5.48
C LEU A 119 -33.54 8.13 5.09
N THR A 120 -33.12 9.16 4.36
CA THR A 120 -33.92 10.37 4.11
C THR A 120 -35.28 10.03 3.50
N ALA A 121 -35.31 9.28 2.41
CA ALA A 121 -36.57 8.89 1.74
C ALA A 121 -37.47 8.02 2.64
N ILE A 122 -36.87 7.11 3.42
CA ILE A 122 -37.60 6.20 4.32
C ILE A 122 -38.27 7.00 5.44
N VAL A 123 -37.56 7.95 6.05
CA VAL A 123 -38.09 8.79 7.13
C VAL A 123 -39.18 9.72 6.61
N GLN A 124 -39.02 10.29 5.41
CA GLN A 124 -40.07 11.08 4.75
C GLN A 124 -41.36 10.26 4.57
N GLU A 125 -41.24 9.01 4.11
CA GLU A 125 -42.38 8.11 3.96
C GLU A 125 -43.04 7.78 5.30
N TRP A 126 -42.23 7.48 6.33
CA TRP A 126 -42.73 7.18 7.68
C TRP A 126 -43.51 8.35 8.30
N LEU A 127 -43.14 9.60 8.01
CA LEU A 127 -43.91 10.76 8.47
C LEU A 127 -45.18 10.99 7.67
N ALA A 128 -45.12 10.79 6.35
CA ALA A 128 -46.29 10.91 5.47
C ALA A 128 -47.35 9.82 5.75
N ASN A 129 -46.90 8.62 6.13
CA ASN A 129 -47.75 7.49 6.50
C ASN A 129 -47.17 6.75 7.72
N PRO A 130 -47.55 7.13 8.96
CA PRO A 130 -47.01 6.51 10.18
C PRO A 130 -47.18 4.98 10.26
N LEU A 131 -48.18 4.39 9.59
CA LEU A 131 -48.37 2.93 9.54
C LEU A 131 -47.31 2.20 8.70
N SER A 132 -46.59 2.93 7.83
CA SER A 132 -45.46 2.39 7.07
C SER A 132 -44.18 2.25 7.91
N ASN A 133 -44.11 2.90 9.08
CA ASN A 133 -42.99 2.76 10.00
C ASN A 133 -43.08 1.42 10.74
N GLN A 134 -42.53 0.39 10.12
CA GLN A 134 -42.40 -0.95 10.67
C GLN A 134 -40.96 -1.25 11.12
N GLY A 135 -40.10 -0.21 11.15
CA GLY A 135 -38.68 -0.32 11.45
C GLY A 135 -37.83 -0.86 10.28
N LEU A 136 -36.58 -1.16 10.60
CA LEU A 136 -35.61 -1.75 9.68
C LEU A 136 -35.29 -3.18 10.11
N TYR A 137 -35.23 -4.09 9.15
CA TYR A 137 -34.77 -5.46 9.34
C TYR A 137 -33.25 -5.53 9.14
N VAL A 138 -32.53 -5.89 10.20
CA VAL A 138 -31.07 -6.09 10.19
C VAL A 138 -30.81 -7.56 9.88
N LYS A 139 -30.65 -7.90 8.60
CA LYS A 139 -30.41 -9.28 8.20
C LYS A 139 -29.00 -9.73 8.58
N PHE A 140 -28.02 -8.88 8.35
CA PHE A 140 -26.63 -9.13 8.70
C PHE A 140 -25.90 -7.83 9.05
N PHE A 141 -25.45 -7.75 10.31
CA PHE A 141 -24.57 -6.72 10.84
C PHE A 141 -23.93 -7.33 12.10
N PRO A 142 -22.72 -7.90 12.02
CA PRO A 142 -22.16 -8.64 13.15
C PRO A 142 -21.75 -7.70 14.28
N SER A 143 -21.68 -8.28 15.48
CA SER A 143 -21.30 -7.60 16.72
C SER A 143 -22.06 -6.27 16.92
N PHE A 144 -23.31 -6.21 16.45
CA PHE A 144 -24.13 -5.00 16.45
C PHE A 144 -24.29 -4.43 17.86
N ALA A 145 -23.95 -3.15 18.03
CA ALA A 145 -24.08 -2.36 19.25
C ALA A 145 -25.29 -1.40 19.16
N PRO A 146 -26.52 -1.89 19.40
CA PRO A 146 -27.72 -1.07 19.25
C PRO A 146 -27.78 0.11 20.22
N THR A 147 -27.13 0.02 21.38
CA THR A 147 -27.15 1.06 22.42
C THR A 147 -26.30 2.29 22.05
N GLN A 148 -25.31 2.11 21.18
CA GLN A 148 -24.45 3.18 20.67
C GLN A 148 -25.01 3.80 19.38
N SER A 149 -25.98 3.13 18.76
CA SER A 149 -26.54 3.49 17.46
C SER A 149 -27.59 4.59 17.56
N TYR A 150 -27.65 5.46 16.55
CA TYR A 150 -28.59 6.58 16.50
C TYR A 150 -28.95 6.97 15.07
N LEU A 151 -30.11 7.60 14.93
CA LEU A 151 -30.59 8.26 13.73
C LEU A 151 -30.44 9.77 13.90
N GLU A 152 -29.67 10.40 13.03
CA GLU A 152 -29.54 11.86 12.96
C GLU A 152 -30.48 12.38 11.87
N ILE A 153 -31.30 13.40 12.19
CA ILE A 153 -32.29 13.95 11.26
C ILE A 153 -32.11 15.46 11.17
N CYS A 154 -32.03 15.95 9.93
CA CYS A 154 -32.09 17.35 9.56
C CYS A 154 -33.50 17.67 9.04
N TYR A 155 -34.22 18.57 9.70
CA TYR A 155 -35.64 18.84 9.44
C TYR A 155 -36.02 20.30 9.70
N ASP A 156 -37.22 20.69 9.28
CA ASP A 156 -37.78 22.02 9.58
C ASP A 156 -38.34 22.10 11.02
N GLY A 157 -37.95 23.12 11.76
CA GLY A 157 -38.33 23.26 13.15
C GLY A 157 -37.89 24.58 13.79
N THR A 158 -38.07 24.66 15.11
CA THR A 158 -37.57 25.80 15.89
C THR A 158 -36.40 25.32 16.75
N LEU A 159 -35.20 25.81 16.47
CA LEU A 159 -34.02 25.50 17.27
C LEU A 159 -34.10 26.20 18.63
N SER A 160 -34.44 25.45 19.67
CA SER A 160 -34.37 25.92 21.06
C SER A 160 -32.99 25.66 21.67
N ASN A 161 -32.50 26.56 22.51
CA ASN A 161 -31.21 26.42 23.22
C ASN A 161 -30.06 26.04 22.27
N ALA A 162 -29.86 26.84 21.21
CA ALA A 162 -28.80 26.60 20.24
C ALA A 162 -27.42 26.52 20.93
N PRO A 163 -26.55 25.57 20.53
CA PRO A 163 -25.16 25.54 20.99
C PRO A 163 -24.43 26.86 20.70
N GLN A 164 -23.39 27.18 21.47
CA GLN A 164 -22.54 28.34 21.19
C GLN A 164 -21.88 28.19 19.81
N GLN A 165 -21.94 29.22 18.97
CA GLN A 165 -21.32 29.20 17.64
C GLN A 165 -19.82 29.49 17.69
N VAL A 166 -19.07 28.96 16.70
CA VAL A 166 -17.65 29.30 16.50
C VAL A 166 -17.48 30.72 15.96
N GLY A 167 -16.27 31.27 16.09
CA GLY A 167 -15.90 32.58 15.55
C GLY A 167 -14.51 32.59 14.92
N GLY A 168 -14.04 33.76 14.43
CA GLY A 168 -12.68 33.91 13.89
C GLY A 168 -12.40 33.02 12.68
N PHE A 169 -13.40 32.89 11.80
CA PHE A 169 -13.40 32.01 10.65
C PHE A 169 -12.58 32.56 9.47
N GLU A 170 -11.66 31.74 8.97
CA GLU A 170 -10.76 32.09 7.88
C GLU A 170 -10.60 30.91 6.93
N VAL A 171 -10.57 31.21 5.63
CA VAL A 171 -10.38 30.21 4.58
C VAL A 171 -9.36 30.70 3.58
N ILE A 172 -8.33 29.90 3.32
CA ILE A 172 -7.31 30.18 2.31
C ILE A 172 -7.19 28.98 1.36
N HIS A 173 -6.97 29.25 0.08
CA HIS A 173 -6.74 28.21 -0.92
C HIS A 173 -5.38 28.40 -1.59
N HIS A 174 -4.60 27.33 -1.66
CA HIS A 174 -3.42 27.27 -2.50
C HIS A 174 -3.01 25.83 -2.82
N HIS A 175 -2.44 25.62 -4.01
CA HIS A 175 -1.84 24.35 -4.41
C HIS A 175 -2.78 23.14 -4.31
N GLY A 176 -4.05 23.29 -4.70
CA GLY A 176 -5.02 22.20 -4.67
C GLY A 176 -5.71 21.98 -3.33
N GLN A 177 -5.42 22.82 -2.33
CA GLN A 177 -5.89 22.63 -0.97
C GLN A 177 -6.53 23.88 -0.42
N THR A 178 -7.63 23.69 0.28
CA THR A 178 -8.36 24.75 0.99
C THR A 178 -8.24 24.51 2.49
N PHE A 179 -7.56 25.42 3.17
CA PHE A 179 -7.35 25.41 4.62
C PHE A 179 -8.44 26.24 5.27
N ILE A 180 -9.14 25.63 6.22
CA ILE A 180 -10.32 26.18 6.87
C ILE A 180 -10.01 26.22 8.36
N THR A 181 -10.03 27.42 8.96
CA THR A 181 -9.71 27.61 10.38
C THR A 181 -10.77 28.44 11.08
N TRP A 182 -10.93 28.19 12.38
CA TRP A 182 -11.86 28.89 13.27
C TRP A 182 -11.33 28.86 14.70
N ASN A 183 -11.87 29.71 15.57
CA ASN A 183 -11.57 29.66 17.00
C ASN A 183 -12.32 28.49 17.65
N GLU A 184 -11.60 27.69 18.42
CA GLU A 184 -12.17 26.63 19.25
C GLU A 184 -13.09 27.22 20.34
N LEU A 185 -14.12 26.45 20.71
CA LEU A 185 -15.03 26.87 21.79
C LEU A 185 -14.37 26.82 23.17
N GLN A 186 -13.29 26.06 23.32
CA GLN A 186 -12.58 25.85 24.58
C GLN A 186 -11.06 25.85 24.34
N ASP A 187 -10.30 26.49 25.24
CA ASP A 187 -8.84 26.33 25.33
C ASP A 187 -8.55 25.23 26.36
N HIS A 188 -8.13 24.07 25.88
CA HIS A 188 -7.90 22.89 26.73
C HIS A 188 -6.57 22.93 27.50
N PHE A 189 -5.63 23.81 27.15
CA PHE A 189 -4.26 23.74 27.67
C PHE A 189 -3.80 25.01 28.38
N GLY A 190 -4.24 26.19 27.94
CA GLY A 190 -3.83 27.48 28.52
C GLY A 190 -2.34 27.85 28.32
N THR A 191 -1.55 27.01 27.66
CA THR A 191 -0.13 27.22 27.31
C THR A 191 0.14 26.76 25.88
N ASP A 192 1.15 27.36 25.25
CA ASP A 192 1.58 26.99 23.89
C ASP A 192 2.55 25.78 23.89
N ASP A 193 3.27 25.53 24.98
CA ASP A 193 4.21 24.41 25.13
C ASP A 193 3.50 23.16 25.68
N ILE A 194 2.71 22.52 24.83
CA ILE A 194 1.87 21.37 25.20
C ILE A 194 2.68 20.09 25.13
N LYS A 195 2.72 19.35 26.24
CA LYS A 195 3.36 18.04 26.29
C LYS A 195 2.39 16.96 25.82
N SER A 196 2.94 15.90 25.27
CA SER A 196 2.19 14.74 24.79
C SER A 196 1.38 14.03 25.87
N GLY A 197 1.81 14.04 27.13
CA GLY A 197 0.99 13.57 28.25
C GLY A 197 -0.30 14.37 28.42
N ASP A 198 -0.21 15.70 28.42
CA ASP A 198 -1.37 16.59 28.56
C ASP A 198 -2.34 16.44 27.38
N MET A 199 -1.81 16.29 26.17
CA MET A 199 -2.62 16.01 24.97
C MET A 199 -3.36 14.68 25.07
N ILE A 200 -2.68 13.61 25.49
CA ILE A 200 -3.28 12.30 25.69
C ILE A 200 -4.42 12.39 26.71
N ASP A 201 -4.19 13.05 27.85
CA ASP A 201 -5.20 13.22 28.89
C ASP A 201 -6.43 13.98 28.36
N VAL A 202 -6.23 15.04 27.57
CA VAL A 202 -7.35 15.79 26.94
C VAL A 202 -8.14 14.89 25.98
N LEU A 203 -7.46 14.13 25.12
CA LEU A 203 -8.11 13.26 24.13
C LEU A 203 -8.89 12.12 24.79
N ASP A 204 -8.36 11.51 25.85
CA ASP A 204 -9.00 10.44 26.64
C ASP A 204 -10.32 10.90 27.30
N HIS A 205 -10.42 12.20 27.61
CA HIS A 205 -11.53 12.75 28.38
C HIS A 205 -12.43 13.72 27.59
N LEU A 206 -12.13 13.94 26.30
CA LEU A 206 -12.74 15.00 25.48
C LEU A 206 -14.27 14.90 25.42
N ASP A 207 -14.81 13.69 25.38
CA ASP A 207 -16.24 13.43 25.23
C ASP A 207 -16.93 12.93 26.53
N ASN A 208 -16.24 12.98 27.69
CA ASN A 208 -16.75 12.42 28.95
C ASN A 208 -17.92 13.21 29.54
N THR A 209 -17.88 14.54 29.41
CA THR A 209 -18.94 15.42 29.92
C THR A 209 -19.92 15.81 28.82
N GLU A 210 -19.38 16.13 27.65
CA GLU A 210 -20.15 16.52 26.48
C GLU A 210 -19.36 16.23 25.20
N GLU A 211 -20.08 16.00 24.10
CA GLU A 211 -19.50 15.83 22.78
C GLU A 211 -19.56 17.17 22.03
N ILE A 212 -18.40 17.78 21.76
CA ILE A 212 -18.29 18.96 20.88
C ILE A 212 -17.76 18.55 19.51
N ARG A 213 -18.43 18.96 18.43
CA ARG A 213 -17.95 18.75 17.05
C ARG A 213 -18.13 20.01 16.21
N TYR A 214 -17.31 20.15 15.17
CA TYR A 214 -17.41 21.23 14.19
C TYR A 214 -17.76 20.65 12.83
N HIS A 215 -18.89 21.03 12.25
CA HIS A 215 -19.31 20.56 10.91
C HIS A 215 -18.93 21.60 9.86
N ILE A 216 -18.27 21.14 8.81
CA ILE A 216 -17.75 21.99 7.74
C ILE A 216 -18.60 21.81 6.50
N TYR A 217 -19.16 22.90 6.01
CA TYR A 217 -20.02 22.94 4.84
C TYR A 217 -19.38 23.71 3.70
N ARG A 218 -19.65 23.27 2.46
CA ARG A 218 -19.24 23.90 1.20
C ARG A 218 -20.44 24.04 0.28
N HIS A 219 -20.54 25.16 -0.44
CA HIS A 219 -21.66 25.41 -1.36
C HIS A 219 -21.27 26.41 -2.44
N THR A 220 -22.03 26.46 -3.55
CA THR A 220 -21.79 27.39 -4.67
C THR A 220 -22.40 28.79 -4.46
N SER A 221 -23.14 28.97 -3.37
CA SER A 221 -23.76 30.25 -2.94
C SER A 221 -23.53 30.48 -1.44
N PRO A 222 -23.58 31.73 -0.93
CA PRO A 222 -23.38 32.02 0.49
C PRO A 222 -24.23 31.13 1.38
N ILE A 223 -23.62 30.53 2.41
CA ILE A 223 -24.30 29.59 3.30
C ILE A 223 -24.95 30.36 4.44
N THR A 224 -26.22 30.08 4.65
CA THR A 224 -27.11 30.73 5.63
C THR A 224 -27.99 29.68 6.29
N ALA A 225 -28.69 30.06 7.37
CA ALA A 225 -29.72 29.23 7.96
C ALA A 225 -30.81 28.80 6.96
N ALA A 226 -31.00 29.58 5.87
CA ALA A 226 -32.00 29.34 4.85
C ALA A 226 -31.67 28.20 3.87
N ASN A 227 -30.38 27.91 3.66
CA ASN A 227 -29.93 27.04 2.58
C ASN A 227 -28.83 26.03 2.99
N ILE A 228 -28.39 25.99 4.24
CA ILE A 228 -27.37 25.05 4.69
C ILE A 228 -27.74 23.57 4.43
N HIS A 229 -29.04 23.21 4.41
CA HIS A 229 -29.49 21.87 4.02
C HIS A 229 -29.15 21.48 2.56
N GLN A 230 -28.84 22.47 1.72
CA GLN A 230 -28.43 22.30 0.32
C GLN A 230 -26.90 22.27 0.17
N ALA A 231 -26.17 22.62 1.24
CA ALA A 231 -24.71 22.63 1.25
C ALA A 231 -24.14 21.22 1.43
N ASP A 232 -23.01 20.97 0.79
CA ASP A 232 -22.26 19.73 0.96
C ASP A 232 -21.60 19.74 2.34
N LEU A 233 -21.95 18.76 3.17
CA LEU A 233 -21.20 18.47 4.39
C LEU A 233 -19.89 17.79 4.00
N LEU A 234 -18.76 18.49 4.19
CA LEU A 234 -17.44 17.95 3.88
C LEU A 234 -16.97 16.96 4.95
N ASP A 235 -17.04 17.36 6.22
CA ASP A 235 -16.66 16.53 7.36
C ASP A 235 -17.16 17.12 8.70
N PHE A 236 -16.93 16.38 9.79
CA PHE A 236 -17.04 16.88 11.15
C PHE A 236 -15.73 16.65 11.94
N ILE A 237 -15.31 17.65 12.71
CA ILE A 237 -13.98 17.69 13.33
C ILE A 237 -14.11 17.78 14.85
N ARG A 238 -13.25 17.04 15.58
CA ARG A 238 -13.11 17.15 17.04
C ARG A 238 -12.35 18.44 17.40
N PRO A 239 -12.52 18.96 18.63
CA PRO A 239 -11.55 19.89 19.21
C PRO A 239 -10.11 19.42 19.06
N VAL A 240 -9.16 20.33 19.27
CA VAL A 240 -7.72 20.08 19.29
C VAL A 240 -7.11 19.71 17.92
N SER A 241 -7.71 20.16 16.81
CA SER A 241 -7.35 19.70 15.45
C SER A 241 -6.14 20.42 14.81
N CYS A 242 -5.61 21.48 15.42
CA CYS A 242 -4.45 22.20 14.89
C CYS A 242 -3.08 21.58 15.25
N PHE A 243 -3.05 20.43 15.93
CA PHE A 243 -1.82 19.82 16.46
C PHE A 243 -1.30 18.65 15.62
N ASN A 244 0.01 18.59 15.43
CA ASN A 244 0.70 17.50 14.74
C ASN A 244 1.04 16.37 15.72
N ASN A 245 0.03 15.57 16.05
CA ASN A 245 0.17 14.46 16.99
C ASN A 245 1.08 13.31 16.49
N MET A 246 1.39 13.25 15.19
CA MET A 246 2.35 12.27 14.66
C MET A 246 3.77 12.45 15.17
N ILE A 247 4.10 13.59 15.80
CA ILE A 247 5.45 13.81 16.34
C ILE A 247 5.73 12.96 17.59
N ILE A 248 4.70 12.46 18.27
CA ILE A 248 4.82 11.84 19.59
C ILE A 248 5.56 10.49 19.46
N PRO A 249 6.80 10.38 19.97
CA PRO A 249 7.58 9.17 19.85
C PRO A 249 7.06 8.08 20.78
N MET A 250 7.28 6.83 20.38
CA MET A 250 7.03 5.67 21.24
C MET A 250 8.25 5.39 22.12
N VAL A 251 8.03 5.12 23.39
CA VAL A 251 9.06 4.71 24.35
C VAL A 251 9.04 3.18 24.43
N GLY A 252 10.13 2.54 23.99
CA GLY A 252 10.35 1.10 24.19
C GLY A 252 11.24 0.46 23.13
N THR A 253 11.97 -0.58 23.51
CA THR A 253 13.01 -1.24 22.70
C THR A 253 12.61 -2.62 22.16
N CYS A 254 11.45 -3.16 22.55
CA CYS A 254 10.97 -4.50 22.16
C CYS A 254 9.76 -4.41 21.24
N GLU A 255 9.79 -5.10 20.10
CA GLU A 255 8.71 -5.09 19.08
C GLU A 255 7.37 -5.68 19.58
N HIS A 256 7.40 -6.46 20.66
CA HIS A 256 6.27 -7.20 21.25
C HIS A 256 5.67 -6.59 22.52
N CYS A 257 6.16 -5.42 22.93
CA CYS A 257 5.68 -4.77 24.14
C CYS A 257 4.63 -3.70 23.81
N THR A 258 3.69 -3.48 24.73
CA THR A 258 2.95 -2.22 24.76
C THR A 258 3.97 -1.10 24.94
N HIS A 259 4.17 -0.30 23.89
CA HIS A 259 5.09 0.82 23.93
C HIS A 259 4.34 2.02 24.54
N PRO A 260 4.64 2.47 25.77
CA PRO A 260 4.11 3.72 26.27
C PRO A 260 4.53 4.87 25.34
N TYR A 261 3.65 5.84 25.14
CA TYR A 261 4.02 7.09 24.46
C TYR A 261 5.01 7.85 25.34
N ASP A 262 5.94 8.58 24.71
CA ASP A 262 6.66 9.62 25.42
C ASP A 262 5.63 10.66 25.83
N THR A 263 5.54 10.96 27.12
CA THR A 263 4.61 11.94 27.68
C THR A 263 5.23 13.33 27.80
N THR A 264 6.49 13.50 27.38
CA THR A 264 7.27 14.74 27.55
C THR A 264 7.52 15.50 26.25
N THR A 265 7.21 14.91 25.09
CA THR A 265 7.42 15.54 23.79
C THR A 265 6.50 16.75 23.62
N ILE A 266 7.06 17.88 23.18
CA ILE A 266 6.29 19.07 22.83
C ILE A 266 5.64 18.88 21.46
N ILE A 267 4.33 19.07 21.40
CA ILE A 267 3.56 18.86 20.16
C ILE A 267 3.47 20.17 19.38
N PRO A 268 3.97 20.23 18.13
CA PRO A 268 3.89 21.43 17.33
C PRO A 268 2.48 21.61 16.75
N ARG A 269 2.13 22.87 16.52
CA ARG A 269 0.91 23.27 15.80
C ARG A 269 1.21 23.37 14.31
N PHE A 270 0.21 23.09 13.49
CA PHE A 270 0.36 23.17 12.03
C PHE A 270 0.57 24.60 11.56
N CYS A 271 1.40 24.74 10.54
CA CYS A 271 1.49 25.90 9.67
C CYS A 271 0.60 25.65 8.44
N ILE A 272 -0.18 26.65 8.04
CA ILE A 272 -1.13 26.53 6.92
C ILE A 272 -0.65 27.25 5.66
N ASP A 273 0.27 28.19 5.80
CA ASP A 273 0.98 28.83 4.70
C ASP A 273 2.48 28.50 4.82
N ASN A 274 3.20 28.51 3.70
CA ASN A 274 4.63 28.18 3.68
C ASN A 274 5.51 29.22 4.42
N SER A 275 4.94 30.08 5.27
CA SER A 275 5.69 31.01 6.13
C SER A 275 6.41 30.30 7.29
N GLY A 276 5.94 29.10 7.66
CA GLY A 276 6.40 28.41 8.87
C GLY A 276 5.88 29.03 10.18
N THR A 277 4.81 29.84 10.10
CA THR A 277 4.14 30.38 11.29
C THR A 277 3.09 29.39 11.79
N PRO A 278 3.24 28.84 13.01
CA PRO A 278 2.25 27.92 13.55
C PRO A 278 0.94 28.64 13.85
N LEU A 279 -0.19 27.93 13.67
CA LEU A 279 -1.50 28.41 14.13
C LEU A 279 -1.49 28.67 15.65
N ALA A 280 -2.32 29.61 16.09
CA ALA A 280 -2.59 29.79 17.52
C ALA A 280 -3.23 28.51 18.11
N ARG A 281 -2.94 28.18 19.38
CA ARG A 281 -3.44 26.95 20.02
C ARG A 281 -4.97 26.91 20.15
N THR A 282 -5.60 28.09 20.09
CA THR A 282 -7.04 28.28 20.17
C THR A 282 -7.72 28.20 18.81
N LYS A 283 -6.98 27.93 17.73
CA LYS A 283 -7.53 27.71 16.40
C LYS A 283 -7.73 26.20 16.18
N ALA A 284 -8.83 25.85 15.53
CA ALA A 284 -9.00 24.55 14.89
C ALA A 284 -8.66 24.64 13.40
N LEU A 285 -8.38 23.48 12.81
CA LEU A 285 -8.02 23.30 11.40
C LEU A 285 -8.82 22.16 10.76
N TYR A 286 -9.25 22.39 9.53
CA TYR A 286 -9.63 21.36 8.55
C TYR A 286 -9.00 21.68 7.20
N VAL A 287 -8.59 20.66 6.44
CA VAL A 287 -7.98 20.85 5.12
C VAL A 287 -8.72 20.02 4.08
N TYR A 288 -9.35 20.71 3.14
CA TYR A 288 -10.03 20.09 2.00
C TYR A 288 -9.10 20.02 0.80
N THR A 289 -9.07 18.88 0.09
CA THR A 289 -8.36 18.77 -1.19
C THR A 289 -9.36 18.94 -2.34
N ALA A 290 -9.24 20.04 -3.07
CA ALA A 290 -10.15 20.40 -4.15
C ALA A 290 -10.10 19.35 -5.28
N GLN A 291 -11.28 18.89 -5.69
CA GLN A 291 -11.41 17.88 -6.76
C GLN A 291 -11.72 18.51 -8.12
N GLU A 292 -12.24 19.74 -8.13
CA GLU A 292 -12.61 20.49 -9.32
C GLU A 292 -12.36 21.98 -9.10
N ASP A 293 -12.11 22.69 -10.19
CA ASP A 293 -11.97 24.15 -10.19
C ASP A 293 -13.35 24.79 -9.96
N GLY A 294 -13.41 25.85 -9.15
CA GLY A 294 -14.66 26.58 -8.97
C GLY A 294 -14.59 27.64 -7.87
N ASN A 295 -15.72 28.29 -7.64
CA ASN A 295 -15.85 29.32 -6.61
C ASN A 295 -16.86 28.84 -5.56
N TYR A 296 -16.40 28.70 -4.31
CA TYR A 296 -17.20 28.09 -3.26
C TYR A 296 -17.22 28.92 -1.98
N TYR A 297 -18.36 28.88 -1.31
CA TYR A 297 -18.57 29.44 0.01
C TYR A 297 -18.44 28.33 1.03
N TYR A 298 -17.92 28.69 2.20
CA TYR A 298 -17.71 27.77 3.30
C TYR A 298 -18.40 28.27 4.56
N ALA A 299 -18.84 27.34 5.40
CA ALA A 299 -19.32 27.63 6.74
C ALA A 299 -18.86 26.55 7.71
N VAL A 300 -18.62 26.94 8.96
CA VAL A 300 -18.38 26.03 10.06
C VAL A 300 -19.45 26.26 11.11
N ILE A 301 -20.10 25.19 11.55
CA ILE A 301 -21.04 25.25 12.66
C ILE A 301 -20.65 24.31 13.78
N SER A 302 -20.93 24.72 15.01
CA SER A 302 -20.71 23.90 16.19
C SER A 302 -21.87 22.94 16.45
N THR A 303 -21.51 21.82 17.06
CA THR A 303 -22.42 20.78 17.51
C THR A 303 -22.11 20.43 18.96
N ARG A 304 -23.14 20.31 19.78
CA ARG A 304 -23.04 19.88 21.18
C ARG A 304 -23.98 18.70 21.43
N ASN A 305 -23.45 17.55 21.80
CA ASN A 305 -24.19 16.29 22.00
C ASN A 305 -25.11 15.96 20.82
N GLY A 306 -24.62 16.11 19.58
CA GLY A 306 -25.39 15.86 18.36
C GLY A 306 -26.38 16.95 17.93
N LYS A 307 -26.59 18.00 18.73
CA LYS A 307 -27.42 19.16 18.34
C LYS A 307 -26.56 20.22 17.67
N GLN A 308 -26.92 20.65 16.46
CA GLN A 308 -26.15 21.61 15.67
C GLN A 308 -26.68 23.06 15.83
N ASN A 309 -25.79 24.07 15.81
CA ASN A 309 -26.21 25.48 15.69
C ASN A 309 -26.41 25.87 14.22
N THR A 310 -27.64 25.73 13.78
CA THR A 310 -28.12 25.96 12.40
C THR A 310 -28.91 27.26 12.25
N SER A 311 -28.91 28.12 13.28
CA SER A 311 -29.62 29.40 13.28
C SER A 311 -28.70 30.62 13.21
N ASP A 312 -27.45 30.49 13.68
CA ASP A 312 -26.51 31.60 13.81
C ASP A 312 -25.45 31.58 12.69
N PHE A 313 -25.60 32.51 11.73
CA PHE A 313 -24.70 32.71 10.60
C PHE A 313 -24.28 34.17 10.50
N SER A 314 -22.98 34.40 10.55
CA SER A 314 -22.35 35.70 10.33
C SER A 314 -20.99 35.53 9.65
N ALA A 315 -20.28 36.63 9.41
CA ALA A 315 -18.91 36.57 8.89
C ALA A 315 -17.95 35.81 9.82
N GLU A 316 -18.32 35.59 11.09
CA GLU A 316 -17.52 34.87 12.07
C GLU A 316 -17.52 33.35 11.86
N ASN A 317 -18.44 32.80 11.04
CA ASN A 317 -18.57 31.35 10.84
C ASN A 317 -19.07 30.94 9.44
N SER A 318 -19.36 31.90 8.56
CA SER A 318 -19.79 31.67 7.18
C SER A 318 -19.24 32.75 6.24
N LEU A 319 -18.67 32.32 5.12
CA LEU A 319 -18.11 33.25 4.14
C LEU A 319 -19.22 33.99 3.38
N ASN A 320 -19.01 35.28 3.24
CA ASN A 320 -19.80 36.21 2.44
C ASN A 320 -19.19 36.48 1.06
N SER A 321 -18.00 35.95 0.77
CA SER A 321 -17.37 35.94 -0.56
C SER A 321 -16.81 34.54 -0.85
N PRO A 322 -16.86 34.07 -2.10
CA PRO A 322 -16.39 32.73 -2.42
C PRO A 322 -14.86 32.67 -2.46
N VAL A 323 -14.33 31.49 -2.19
CA VAL A 323 -12.92 31.13 -2.40
C VAL A 323 -12.80 30.49 -3.77
N ALA A 324 -11.86 31.00 -4.58
CA ALA A 324 -11.50 30.39 -5.85
C ALA A 324 -10.63 29.16 -5.58
N GLU A 325 -11.18 27.98 -5.81
CA GLU A 325 -10.50 26.70 -5.73
C GLU A 325 -9.93 26.32 -7.10
N THR A 326 -8.71 25.80 -7.05
CA THR A 326 -8.08 25.07 -8.15
C THR A 326 -7.90 23.62 -7.73
N ALA A 327 -8.28 22.68 -8.57
CA ALA A 327 -8.08 21.27 -8.33
C ALA A 327 -6.60 20.90 -8.45
N ALA A 328 -6.19 19.90 -7.67
CA ALA A 328 -4.92 19.22 -7.90
C ALA A 328 -5.11 17.71 -7.92
N GLU A 329 -4.40 17.05 -8.83
CA GLU A 329 -4.34 15.59 -8.88
C GLU A 329 -3.75 15.02 -7.57
N TYR A 330 -2.83 15.75 -6.94
CA TYR A 330 -2.27 15.41 -5.63
C TYR A 330 -1.96 16.69 -4.82
N PRO A 331 -2.29 16.74 -3.52
CA PRO A 331 -1.99 17.88 -2.66
C PRO A 331 -0.49 18.10 -2.45
N VAL A 332 -0.06 19.35 -2.36
CA VAL A 332 1.36 19.73 -2.19
C VAL A 332 1.73 19.83 -0.69
N PRO A 333 2.92 19.35 -0.26
CA PRO A 333 3.36 19.51 1.12
C PRO A 333 3.51 20.99 1.54
N VAL A 334 3.05 21.30 2.76
CA VAL A 334 3.16 22.64 3.38
C VAL A 334 4.31 22.66 4.36
N PHE A 335 5.20 23.64 4.22
CA PHE A 335 6.33 23.84 5.10
C PHE A 335 5.87 24.13 6.55
N GLN A 336 6.51 23.47 7.52
CA GLN A 336 6.18 23.62 8.94
C GLN A 336 7.31 24.34 9.69
N PHE A 337 8.49 23.74 9.77
CA PHE A 337 9.63 24.31 10.49
C PHE A 337 10.96 23.70 10.04
N PHE A 338 12.06 24.36 10.39
CA PHE A 338 13.39 23.78 10.32
C PHE A 338 13.80 23.23 11.69
N TYR A 339 14.57 22.16 11.68
CA TYR A 339 15.29 21.72 12.88
C TYR A 339 16.69 21.19 12.52
N GLU A 340 17.60 21.25 13.50
CA GLU A 340 18.94 20.70 13.40
C GLU A 340 19.01 19.50 14.34
N ASN A 341 19.55 18.38 13.85
CA ASN A 341 19.72 17.18 14.66
C ASN A 341 21.09 17.19 15.39
N SER A 342 21.32 16.17 16.23
CA SER A 342 22.59 16.02 16.96
C SER A 342 23.83 15.79 16.08
N THR A 343 23.66 15.50 14.79
CA THR A 343 24.76 15.35 13.80
C THR A 343 24.97 16.58 12.92
N ARG A 344 24.35 17.73 13.26
CA ARG A 344 24.45 19.01 12.54
C ARG A 344 23.93 19.00 11.11
N LEU A 345 22.91 18.19 10.84
CA LEU A 345 22.19 18.24 9.57
C LEU A 345 20.92 19.06 9.71
N PHE A 346 20.68 19.88 8.69
CA PHE A 346 19.49 20.71 8.60
C PHE A 346 18.36 19.94 7.93
N PHE A 347 17.21 19.94 8.59
CA PHE A 347 15.97 19.35 8.10
C PHE A 347 14.92 20.42 7.90
N ALA A 348 14.25 20.35 6.75
CA ALA A 348 13.00 21.04 6.54
C ALA A 348 11.86 20.05 6.76
N HIS A 349 10.97 20.34 7.70
CA HIS A 349 9.78 19.58 7.97
C HIS A 349 8.61 20.13 7.15
N TYR A 350 7.92 19.26 6.44
CA TYR A 350 6.71 19.55 5.71
C TYR A 350 5.58 18.62 6.16
N THR A 351 4.35 19.06 5.95
CA THR A 351 3.15 18.24 6.16
C THR A 351 2.37 18.19 4.86
N ASN A 352 2.16 16.98 4.35
CA ASN A 352 1.26 16.74 3.24
C ASN A 352 -0.12 16.43 3.83
N PHE A 353 -1.05 17.38 3.80
CA PHE A 353 -2.45 17.13 4.18
C PHE A 353 -3.16 16.34 3.08
N LEU A 354 -4.07 15.46 3.47
CA LEU A 354 -4.67 14.43 2.62
C LEU A 354 -6.19 14.41 2.85
N GLY A 355 -6.95 14.26 1.76
CA GLY A 355 -8.38 13.96 1.84
C GLY A 355 -8.66 12.45 1.87
N PRO A 356 -9.92 12.03 2.10
CA PRO A 356 -10.33 10.61 2.12
C PRO A 356 -9.94 9.81 0.87
N LYS A 357 -9.86 10.48 -0.29
CA LYS A 357 -9.40 9.87 -1.55
C LYS A 357 -7.94 9.40 -1.53
N TYR A 358 -7.09 10.05 -0.72
CA TYR A 358 -5.64 9.83 -0.69
C TYR A 358 -5.18 9.09 0.58
N SER A 359 -6.13 8.54 1.32
CA SER A 359 -5.93 8.00 2.65
C SER A 359 -6.77 6.72 2.83
N PRO A 360 -6.22 5.63 3.38
CA PRO A 360 -6.99 4.42 3.66
C PRO A 360 -7.95 4.60 4.84
N TRP A 361 -7.85 5.70 5.59
CA TRP A 361 -8.54 5.87 6.86
C TRP A 361 -10.06 6.13 6.69
N PRO A 362 -10.89 5.51 7.53
CA PRO A 362 -12.33 5.46 7.31
C PRO A 362 -13.14 6.61 7.93
N GLY A 363 -12.51 7.74 8.24
CA GLY A 363 -13.16 8.88 8.90
C GLY A 363 -12.65 9.16 10.32
N PRO A 364 -13.12 10.27 10.93
CA PRO A 364 -12.86 10.61 12.34
C PRO A 364 -13.34 9.52 13.31
N ARG A 365 -12.81 9.52 14.54
CA ARG A 365 -13.12 8.59 15.66
C ARG A 365 -12.71 7.11 15.53
N HIS A 366 -12.34 6.57 14.36
CA HIS A 366 -12.13 5.11 14.25
C HIS A 366 -11.04 4.72 13.25
N ALA A 367 -9.87 5.32 13.42
CA ALA A 367 -8.64 4.86 12.80
C ALA A 367 -7.78 4.27 13.92
N TRP A 368 -7.96 2.99 14.18
CA TRP A 368 -7.01 2.22 14.97
C TRP A 368 -5.90 1.75 14.05
N ASP A 369 -4.69 2.20 14.37
CA ASP A 369 -3.47 1.62 13.87
C ASP A 369 -3.17 0.37 14.71
N GLU A 370 -2.69 -0.71 14.09
CA GLU A 370 -2.28 -1.94 14.77
C GLU A 370 -1.20 -1.74 15.87
N LYS A 371 -0.65 -0.52 16.01
CA LYS A 371 0.19 -0.06 17.13
C LYS A 371 -0.24 1.24 17.83
N TYR A 372 -1.23 1.99 17.34
CA TYR A 372 -1.52 3.37 17.79
C TYR A 372 -2.98 3.59 18.20
N ASP A 373 -3.11 4.50 19.15
CA ASP A 373 -4.33 4.87 19.85
C ASP A 373 -5.30 5.65 18.94
N ASP A 374 -6.61 5.43 19.08
CA ASP A 374 -7.68 6.10 18.30
C ASP A 374 -7.78 7.63 18.59
N ARG A 375 -6.99 8.08 19.57
CA ARG A 375 -6.85 9.47 20.00
C ARG A 375 -6.33 10.39 18.91
N PHE A 376 -5.51 9.90 17.98
CA PHE A 376 -4.70 10.77 17.13
C PHE A 376 -5.17 10.93 15.68
N THR A 377 -6.35 10.42 15.33
CA THR A 377 -6.69 10.13 13.92
C THR A 377 -7.90 10.89 13.34
N ASP A 378 -8.23 12.09 13.83
CA ASP A 378 -9.35 12.85 13.27
C ASP A 378 -9.00 13.80 12.14
N GLY A 379 -9.75 13.67 11.03
CA GLY A 379 -10.25 14.78 10.21
C GLY A 379 -9.25 15.63 9.43
N VAL A 380 -7.99 15.60 9.84
CA VAL A 380 -6.82 16.10 9.13
C VAL A 380 -5.99 14.85 8.90
N TYR A 381 -6.16 14.20 7.74
CA TYR A 381 -5.23 13.16 7.35
C TYR A 381 -3.97 13.82 6.86
N TYR A 382 -2.81 13.37 7.32
CA TYR A 382 -1.56 13.92 6.85
C TYR A 382 -0.43 12.91 6.89
N ALA A 383 0.61 13.20 6.12
CA ALA A 383 1.91 12.58 6.21
C ALA A 383 2.95 13.65 6.51
N ASN A 384 3.85 13.37 7.44
CA ASN A 384 5.01 14.21 7.67
C ASN A 384 6.07 13.88 6.61
N VAL A 385 6.66 14.91 6.02
CA VAL A 385 7.69 14.78 5.00
C VAL A 385 8.91 15.55 5.47
N GLU A 386 10.03 14.87 5.66
CA GLU A 386 11.27 15.52 6.04
C GLU A 386 12.22 15.57 4.86
N ILE A 387 12.74 16.76 4.60
CA ILE A 387 13.75 16.98 3.58
C ILE A 387 15.08 17.23 4.26
N CYS A 388 16.03 16.31 4.03
CA CYS A 388 17.43 16.57 4.33
C CYS A 388 18.14 16.97 3.05
N TYR A 389 18.77 18.14 3.10
CA TYR A 389 19.70 18.60 2.07
C TYR A 389 20.92 19.22 2.74
N ASN A 390 22.12 18.97 2.22
CA ASN A 390 23.33 19.64 2.69
C ASN A 390 23.63 20.83 1.75
N PRO A 391 23.34 22.09 2.15
CA PRO A 391 23.59 23.26 1.32
C PRO A 391 25.08 23.46 0.99
N LEU A 392 25.99 22.91 1.80
CA LEU A 392 27.44 23.08 1.63
C LEU A 392 28.07 22.07 0.65
N ASN A 393 27.36 20.99 0.29
CA ASN A 393 27.88 19.95 -0.60
C ASN A 393 27.39 20.07 -2.05
N VAL A 394 26.39 20.91 -2.34
CA VAL A 394 25.90 21.10 -3.72
C VAL A 394 27.07 21.59 -4.59
N LYS A 395 27.61 20.69 -5.43
CA LYS A 395 28.45 21.10 -6.55
C LYS A 395 27.56 22.00 -7.38
N THR A 396 27.94 23.27 -7.52
CA THR A 396 27.11 24.35 -8.06
C THR A 396 26.61 24.13 -9.49
N ASP A 397 27.09 23.09 -10.17
CA ASP A 397 26.94 22.91 -11.61
C ASP A 397 26.14 21.64 -11.99
N SER A 398 25.65 20.83 -11.05
CA SER A 398 24.79 19.67 -11.37
C SER A 398 23.51 19.62 -10.53
N LYS A 399 22.38 19.34 -11.21
CA LYS A 399 21.08 19.09 -10.57
C LYS A 399 21.23 18.00 -9.49
N PRO A 400 20.64 18.12 -8.29
CA PRO A 400 20.75 17.09 -7.27
C PRO A 400 19.95 15.84 -7.66
N ALA A 401 20.37 14.67 -7.18
CA ALA A 401 19.54 13.48 -7.27
C ALA A 401 18.42 13.52 -6.21
N ILE A 402 17.29 12.87 -6.48
CA ILE A 402 16.19 12.71 -5.51
C ILE A 402 16.27 11.30 -4.93
N ARG A 403 16.36 11.19 -3.60
CA ARG A 403 16.31 9.91 -2.91
C ARG A 403 15.06 9.85 -2.03
N LEU A 404 14.19 8.90 -2.33
CA LEU A 404 12.98 8.61 -1.56
C LEU A 404 13.34 7.57 -0.49
N MET A 405 13.16 7.95 0.77
CA MET A 405 13.51 7.14 1.93
C MET A 405 12.22 6.58 2.55
N LEU A 406 12.02 5.27 2.39
CA LEU A 406 10.81 4.58 2.83
C LEU A 406 11.09 3.87 4.17
N GLU A 407 10.99 4.63 5.26
CA GLU A 407 11.22 4.11 6.61
C GLU A 407 10.02 3.35 7.21
N HIS A 408 10.29 2.68 8.35
CA HIS A 408 9.27 2.09 9.20
C HIS A 408 8.23 3.14 9.59
N PRO A 409 6.93 2.81 9.59
CA PRO A 409 5.93 3.77 10.04
C PRO A 409 6.05 3.98 11.55
N GLY A 410 5.82 5.21 11.97
CA GLY A 410 5.88 5.65 13.35
C GLY A 410 6.72 6.90 13.56
N ALA A 411 6.22 7.77 14.44
CA ALA A 411 6.73 9.08 14.80
C ALA A 411 8.24 9.28 14.63
N LEU A 412 8.60 10.47 14.11
CA LEU A 412 9.96 10.97 13.83
C LEU A 412 11.02 10.25 14.69
N ARG A 413 11.51 9.10 14.24
CA ARG A 413 12.51 8.36 14.98
C ARG A 413 13.82 9.08 14.79
N ASN A 414 14.12 9.94 15.75
CA ASN A 414 15.29 10.80 15.85
C ASN A 414 16.64 10.06 15.95
N LYS A 415 16.82 8.86 15.36
CA LYS A 415 17.92 7.94 15.73
C LYS A 415 18.68 7.20 14.63
N TYR A 416 18.40 7.35 13.33
CA TYR A 416 19.23 6.68 12.30
C TYR A 416 19.73 7.63 11.23
N MET A 417 20.81 8.33 11.55
CA MET A 417 21.25 9.52 10.83
C MET A 417 22.74 9.45 10.44
N GLY A 418 23.09 8.36 9.73
CA GLY A 418 24.44 8.13 9.22
C GLY A 418 24.60 8.22 7.70
N TRP A 419 23.56 8.55 6.93
CA TRP A 419 23.50 8.27 5.47
C TRP A 419 23.52 9.49 4.53
N THR A 420 24.04 10.62 4.99
CA THR A 420 23.90 11.94 4.34
C THR A 420 25.26 12.52 3.91
N TYR A 421 25.96 11.81 3.02
CA TYR A 421 27.28 12.25 2.55
C TYR A 421 27.36 12.51 1.03
N THR A 422 26.24 12.78 0.35
CA THR A 422 26.21 12.94 -1.13
C THR A 422 25.28 14.08 -1.59
N ASN A 423 25.44 14.58 -2.83
CA ASN A 423 24.66 15.67 -3.47
C ASN A 423 23.21 15.25 -3.80
N ASN A 424 22.48 14.81 -2.78
CA ASN A 424 21.12 14.32 -2.92
C ASN A 424 20.17 15.14 -2.07
N VAL A 425 18.95 15.29 -2.55
CA VAL A 425 17.79 15.67 -1.75
C VAL A 425 17.17 14.38 -1.24
N CYS A 426 17.27 14.14 0.07
CA CYS A 426 16.64 13.00 0.70
C CYS A 426 15.24 13.39 1.16
N VAL A 427 14.23 12.70 0.62
CA VAL A 427 12.81 12.86 0.95
C VAL A 427 12.41 11.69 1.85
N TRP A 428 12.21 11.96 3.14
CA TRP A 428 11.70 10.98 4.10
C TRP A 428 10.22 11.16 4.24
N ILE A 429 9.47 10.08 4.11
CA ILE A 429 8.01 10.10 4.15
C ILE A 429 7.58 9.32 5.38
N HIS A 430 7.07 10.05 6.37
CA HIS A 430 6.51 9.51 7.60
C HIS A 430 5.00 9.45 7.45
N THR A 431 4.48 8.26 7.20
CA THR A 431 3.04 8.01 7.11
C THR A 431 2.50 7.56 8.47
N VAL A 432 1.29 8.00 8.82
CA VAL A 432 0.55 7.56 10.01
C VAL A 432 0.30 6.06 10.03
N ALA A 433 0.34 5.39 8.88
CA ALA A 433 -0.04 3.99 8.78
C ALA A 433 1.17 3.07 9.00
N ARG A 434 1.26 2.44 10.18
CA ARG A 434 1.49 0.99 10.12
C ARG A 434 0.15 0.37 9.67
N PRO A 435 0.10 -0.58 8.71
CA PRO A 435 1.20 -1.43 8.26
C PRO A 435 1.14 -1.92 6.79
N SER A 436 0.67 -1.21 5.74
CA SER A 436 0.64 -1.81 4.36
C SER A 436 2.00 -2.23 3.77
N MET A 437 3.13 -1.96 4.43
CA MET A 437 4.48 -2.19 3.90
C MET A 437 4.69 -1.49 2.55
N TRP A 438 4.07 -0.31 2.41
CA TRP A 438 4.04 0.50 1.18
C TRP A 438 3.42 -0.22 -0.03
N SER A 439 2.71 -1.32 0.22
CA SER A 439 2.10 -2.14 -0.80
C SER A 439 0.65 -1.76 -1.08
N GLY A 440 -0.06 -1.18 -0.12
CA GLY A 440 -1.45 -0.75 -0.27
C GLY A 440 -2.45 -1.52 0.61
N THR A 441 -3.66 -0.98 0.69
CA THR A 441 -4.72 -1.44 1.60
C THR A 441 -6.05 -1.56 0.85
N VAL A 442 -6.84 -2.58 1.14
CA VAL A 442 -8.19 -2.77 0.61
C VAL A 442 -9.07 -1.56 0.94
N GLU A 443 -9.84 -1.07 -0.03
CA GLU A 443 -10.63 0.15 0.14
C GLU A 443 -11.77 -0.01 1.16
N ALA A 444 -12.17 -1.25 1.45
CA ALA A 444 -13.12 -1.64 2.48
C ALA A 444 -12.53 -1.66 3.90
N TRP A 445 -11.22 -1.49 4.05
CA TRP A 445 -10.59 -1.48 5.36
C TRP A 445 -11.14 -0.33 6.20
N GLY A 446 -11.63 -0.64 7.40
CA GLY A 446 -12.24 0.39 8.24
C GLY A 446 -13.65 0.81 7.82
N LYS A 447 -14.27 0.20 6.79
CA LYS A 447 -15.59 0.60 6.24
C LYS A 447 -16.59 -0.57 6.19
N TYR A 448 -17.87 -0.26 5.97
CA TYR A 448 -18.94 -1.27 5.82
C TYR A 448 -19.06 -1.85 4.40
N LEU A 449 -17.97 -1.76 3.63
CA LEU A 449 -17.90 -2.30 2.28
C LEU A 449 -17.49 -3.78 2.29
N ASN A 450 -17.96 -4.51 1.30
CA ASN A 450 -17.58 -5.91 1.10
C ASN A 450 -16.17 -6.02 0.52
N TRP A 451 -15.30 -6.77 1.18
CA TRP A 451 -13.90 -6.92 0.78
C TRP A 451 -13.75 -7.61 -0.59
N LYS A 452 -14.54 -8.65 -0.89
CA LYS A 452 -14.47 -9.37 -2.17
C LYS A 452 -14.93 -8.54 -3.37
N LYS A 453 -15.74 -7.52 -3.13
CA LYS A 453 -16.21 -6.57 -4.17
C LYS A 453 -15.34 -5.31 -4.26
N SER A 454 -14.29 -5.25 -3.45
CA SER A 454 -13.39 -4.10 -3.34
C SER A 454 -12.10 -4.33 -4.14
N ARG A 455 -11.19 -3.35 -4.08
CA ARG A 455 -9.80 -3.46 -4.56
C ARG A 455 -8.79 -3.02 -3.50
N VAL A 456 -7.56 -3.47 -3.64
CA VAL A 456 -6.40 -2.96 -2.87
C VAL A 456 -5.88 -1.68 -3.51
N ILE A 457 -5.73 -0.61 -2.75
CA ILE A 457 -5.28 0.70 -3.24
C ILE A 457 -3.89 1.03 -2.69
N GLY A 458 -2.95 1.38 -3.58
CA GLY A 458 -1.58 1.75 -3.25
C GLY A 458 -1.41 3.17 -2.71
N TYR A 459 -2.12 3.56 -1.64
CA TYR A 459 -2.13 4.95 -1.12
C TYR A 459 -0.72 5.52 -0.87
N ASP A 460 0.12 4.81 -0.12
CA ASP A 460 1.47 5.28 0.24
C ASP A 460 2.40 5.31 -0.98
N ARG A 461 2.30 4.31 -1.87
CA ARG A 461 3.07 4.27 -3.12
C ARG A 461 2.73 5.43 -4.04
N ASN A 462 1.43 5.67 -4.26
CA ASN A 462 0.96 6.77 -5.12
C ASN A 462 1.38 8.12 -4.54
N ARG A 463 1.36 8.28 -3.20
CA ARG A 463 1.93 9.43 -2.50
C ARG A 463 3.42 9.60 -2.78
N THR A 464 4.21 8.54 -2.62
CA THR A 464 5.66 8.56 -2.81
C THR A 464 6.05 9.02 -4.23
N LEU A 465 5.37 8.51 -5.26
CA LEU A 465 5.61 8.91 -6.64
C LEU A 465 5.29 10.41 -6.85
N LYS A 466 4.18 10.90 -6.31
CA LYS A 466 3.80 12.33 -6.43
C LYS A 466 4.72 13.25 -5.62
N LEU A 467 5.23 12.78 -4.48
CA LEU A 467 6.25 13.49 -3.70
C LEU A 467 7.60 13.53 -4.43
N ALA A 468 7.97 12.49 -5.17
CA ALA A 468 9.14 12.50 -6.04
C ALA A 468 9.02 13.59 -7.11
N ASP A 469 7.87 13.66 -7.80
CA ASP A 469 7.58 14.68 -8.80
C ASP A 469 7.63 16.11 -8.22
N TRP A 470 7.08 16.29 -7.02
CA TRP A 470 7.17 17.56 -6.30
C TRP A 470 8.62 17.91 -5.96
N ALA A 471 9.38 16.98 -5.38
CA ALA A 471 10.78 17.21 -5.01
C ALA A 471 11.67 17.53 -6.24
N LEU A 472 11.45 16.85 -7.37
CA LEU A 472 12.11 17.16 -8.63
C LEU A 472 11.90 18.62 -9.06
N ARG A 473 10.68 19.14 -8.94
CA ARG A 473 10.37 20.55 -9.28
C ARG A 473 10.92 21.52 -8.24
N THR A 474 10.69 21.26 -6.96
CA THR A 474 11.03 22.17 -5.85
C THR A 474 12.54 22.35 -5.69
N PHE A 475 13.32 21.30 -5.91
CA PHE A 475 14.78 21.31 -5.72
C PHE A 475 15.57 21.25 -7.03
N ALA A 476 14.91 21.47 -8.18
CA ALA A 476 15.50 21.38 -9.52
C ALA A 476 16.27 20.06 -9.73
N GLY A 477 15.70 18.95 -9.24
CA GLY A 477 16.33 17.63 -9.25
C GLY A 477 16.50 17.05 -10.65
N ASP A 478 17.40 16.07 -10.76
CA ASP A 478 17.63 15.31 -11.99
C ASP A 478 16.65 14.14 -12.11
N SER A 479 15.78 14.18 -13.11
CA SER A 479 14.79 13.13 -13.36
C SER A 479 15.40 11.78 -13.73
N ASN A 480 16.65 11.74 -14.18
CA ASN A 480 17.35 10.48 -14.43
C ASN A 480 17.93 9.87 -13.15
N ARG A 481 17.96 10.61 -12.04
CA ARG A 481 18.55 10.20 -10.76
C ARG A 481 17.54 10.26 -9.63
N VAL A 482 16.50 9.45 -9.77
CA VAL A 482 15.52 9.18 -8.72
C VAL A 482 15.75 7.79 -8.16
N TYR A 483 15.90 7.70 -6.84
CA TYR A 483 16.25 6.48 -6.14
C TYR A 483 15.24 6.17 -5.04
N ILE A 484 14.99 4.89 -4.81
CA ILE A 484 14.20 4.42 -3.66
C ILE A 484 15.12 3.63 -2.72
N ALA A 485 15.03 3.90 -1.42
CA ALA A 485 15.85 3.25 -0.40
C ALA A 485 15.07 2.89 0.87
N HIS A 486 15.71 2.13 1.76
CA HIS A 486 15.21 1.56 3.02
C HIS A 486 14.33 0.31 2.87
N ARG A 487 13.75 -0.18 3.99
CA ARG A 487 13.11 -1.50 4.14
C ARG A 487 12.11 -1.85 3.05
N GLU A 488 11.36 -0.86 2.58
CA GLU A 488 10.17 -1.07 1.77
C GLU A 488 10.37 -0.61 0.31
N GLY A 489 11.63 -0.57 -0.14
CA GLY A 489 11.99 -0.11 -1.48
C GLY A 489 11.67 -1.09 -2.62
N TYR A 490 11.27 -2.33 -2.31
CA TYR A 490 11.12 -3.42 -3.28
C TYR A 490 10.17 -3.10 -4.43
N TRP A 491 9.05 -2.40 -4.18
CA TRP A 491 8.08 -2.07 -5.22
C TRP A 491 8.63 -1.06 -6.24
N GLY A 492 9.73 -0.37 -5.94
CA GLY A 492 10.43 0.51 -6.90
C GLY A 492 10.87 -0.24 -8.17
N ILE A 493 11.03 -1.57 -8.07
CA ILE A 493 11.34 -2.47 -9.18
C ILE A 493 10.27 -2.41 -10.28
N LEU A 494 9.01 -2.15 -9.91
CA LEU A 494 7.87 -2.06 -10.83
C LEU A 494 7.85 -0.76 -11.66
N TYR A 495 8.75 0.19 -11.37
CA TYR A 495 8.79 1.51 -12.00
C TYR A 495 10.14 1.79 -12.67
N PRO A 496 10.63 0.91 -13.56
CA PRO A 496 11.98 0.99 -14.14
C PRO A 496 12.23 2.25 -14.99
N LYS A 497 11.18 2.93 -15.44
CA LYS A 497 11.26 4.18 -16.21
C LYS A 497 11.41 5.43 -15.34
N ASN A 498 11.10 5.33 -14.05
CA ASN A 498 11.09 6.44 -13.12
C ASN A 498 12.15 6.26 -12.04
N ILE A 499 12.46 5.01 -11.68
CA ILE A 499 13.36 4.65 -10.58
C ILE A 499 14.64 4.11 -11.16
N ALA A 500 15.72 4.87 -10.96
CA ALA A 500 17.02 4.56 -11.53
C ALA A 500 17.72 3.42 -10.78
N GLN A 501 17.43 3.27 -9.48
CA GLN A 501 18.01 2.25 -8.60
C GLN A 501 17.14 2.03 -7.35
N VAL A 502 17.17 0.80 -6.84
CA VAL A 502 16.44 0.37 -5.64
C VAL A 502 17.42 -0.14 -4.59
N ARG A 503 17.20 0.29 -3.35
CA ARG A 503 17.90 -0.22 -2.16
C ARG A 503 16.87 -0.72 -1.14
N ILE A 504 17.04 -1.95 -0.68
CA ILE A 504 16.18 -2.61 0.30
C ILE A 504 17.02 -2.91 1.54
N ASP A 505 16.75 -2.28 2.68
CA ASP A 505 17.56 -2.42 3.90
C ASP A 505 16.79 -3.11 5.04
N GLY A 506 16.99 -4.41 5.25
CA GLY A 506 16.33 -5.16 6.32
C GLY A 506 14.83 -5.44 6.08
N GLY A 507 14.38 -5.46 4.82
CA GLY A 507 13.01 -5.79 4.42
C GLY A 507 12.94 -6.91 3.38
N SER A 508 11.70 -7.35 3.06
CA SER A 508 11.43 -8.37 2.04
C SER A 508 11.56 -7.80 0.64
N ALA A 509 12.13 -8.60 -0.27
CA ALA A 509 12.12 -8.31 -1.70
C ALA A 509 10.90 -8.88 -2.43
N ASP A 510 10.21 -9.87 -1.86
CA ASP A 510 9.05 -10.52 -2.45
C ASP A 510 7.97 -10.78 -1.39
N MET A 511 6.80 -10.16 -1.59
CA MET A 511 5.70 -10.13 -0.63
C MET A 511 4.54 -11.06 -1.02
N GLY A 512 4.43 -11.42 -2.31
CA GLY A 512 3.36 -12.25 -2.88
C GLY A 512 3.60 -13.76 -2.79
N LEU A 513 3.92 -14.27 -1.60
CA LEU A 513 4.11 -15.71 -1.40
C LEU A 513 2.77 -16.44 -1.24
N LYS A 514 2.53 -17.47 -2.07
CA LYS A 514 1.27 -18.21 -2.19
C LYS A 514 1.28 -19.62 -1.57
N ASP A 515 2.18 -19.90 -0.63
CA ASP A 515 2.45 -21.28 -0.16
C ASP A 515 2.66 -21.34 1.37
N PRO A 516 2.43 -22.51 2.01
CA PRO A 516 2.05 -22.58 3.41
C PRO A 516 3.17 -22.07 4.32
N TYR A 517 2.87 -20.95 4.97
CA TYR A 517 3.71 -20.33 5.98
C TYR A 517 3.88 -21.28 7.19
N PRO A 518 5.05 -21.28 7.84
CA PRO A 518 5.22 -22.03 9.07
C PRO A 518 4.22 -21.56 10.15
N PRO A 519 3.75 -22.47 11.03
CA PRO A 519 2.76 -22.15 12.07
C PRO A 519 3.23 -21.10 13.09
N PHE A 520 4.50 -20.72 13.06
CA PHE A 520 5.12 -19.74 13.97
C PHE A 520 5.46 -18.40 13.29
N SER A 521 5.41 -18.29 11.96
CA SER A 521 5.52 -16.99 11.27
C SER A 521 4.17 -16.29 11.25
N VAL A 522 3.69 -15.99 12.44
CA VAL A 522 2.40 -15.34 12.68
C VAL A 522 2.41 -13.84 12.33
N GLN A 523 3.53 -13.28 11.86
CA GLN A 523 3.68 -11.83 11.75
C GLN A 523 3.38 -11.26 10.36
N THR A 524 3.96 -11.74 9.26
CA THR A 524 3.72 -11.15 7.93
C THR A 524 2.42 -11.59 7.25
N PRO A 525 2.06 -12.89 7.21
CA PRO A 525 0.89 -13.35 6.46
C PRO A 525 -0.43 -12.88 7.07
N TYR A 526 -0.57 -12.98 8.40
CA TYR A 526 -1.74 -12.46 9.11
C TYR A 526 -1.90 -10.95 8.94
N ARG A 527 -0.77 -10.23 8.84
CA ARG A 527 -0.76 -8.79 8.58
C ARG A 527 -1.12 -8.46 7.12
N ILE A 528 -0.59 -9.16 6.12
CA ILE A 528 -0.97 -8.94 4.71
C ILE A 528 -2.43 -9.30 4.48
N HIS A 529 -2.96 -10.36 5.10
CA HIS A 529 -4.38 -10.71 5.01
C HIS A 529 -5.26 -9.57 5.55
N ASN A 530 -4.79 -8.79 6.53
CA ASN A 530 -5.50 -7.60 7.04
C ASN A 530 -5.50 -6.43 6.05
N TRP A 531 -4.69 -6.44 4.98
CA TRP A 531 -4.65 -5.35 4.00
C TRP A 531 -5.12 -5.76 2.61
N TRP A 532 -4.83 -6.98 2.19
CA TRP A 532 -5.20 -7.49 0.86
C TRP A 532 -6.39 -8.45 0.90
N GLY A 533 -6.80 -8.90 2.10
CA GLY A 533 -7.73 -10.00 2.27
C GLY A 533 -7.07 -11.37 2.08
N GLN A 534 -7.83 -12.44 2.32
CA GLN A 534 -7.37 -13.82 2.12
C GLN A 534 -6.98 -14.04 0.64
N GLU A 535 -5.99 -14.89 0.39
CA GLU A 535 -5.51 -15.17 -0.98
C GLU A 535 -6.63 -15.64 -1.92
N GLU A 536 -7.45 -16.60 -1.49
CA GLU A 536 -8.62 -17.10 -2.23
C GLU A 536 -9.69 -16.06 -2.55
N TRP A 537 -9.68 -14.88 -1.90
CA TRP A 537 -10.60 -13.81 -2.25
C TRP A 537 -10.23 -13.12 -3.56
N ASN A 538 -8.98 -13.28 -4.02
CA ASN A 538 -8.50 -12.80 -5.31
C ASN A 538 -8.80 -11.31 -5.56
N ILE A 539 -8.70 -10.51 -4.49
CA ILE A 539 -9.00 -9.06 -4.53
C ILE A 539 -8.00 -8.38 -5.46
N PRO A 540 -8.47 -7.64 -6.49
CA PRO A 540 -7.58 -7.01 -7.46
C PRO A 540 -6.78 -5.88 -6.83
N TYR A 541 -5.56 -5.71 -7.32
CA TYR A 541 -4.75 -4.53 -7.04
C TYR A 541 -5.17 -3.38 -7.96
N GLU A 542 -5.70 -2.31 -7.39
CA GLU A 542 -6.24 -1.15 -8.09
C GLU A 542 -7.18 -1.57 -9.22
N ASN A 543 -6.98 -1.04 -10.44
CA ASN A 543 -7.76 -1.39 -11.62
C ASN A 543 -6.99 -2.33 -12.57
N THR A 544 -5.97 -3.04 -12.06
CA THR A 544 -5.08 -3.89 -12.90
C THR A 544 -5.76 -5.19 -13.36
N GLY A 545 -6.79 -5.64 -12.65
CA GLY A 545 -7.40 -6.96 -12.83
C GLY A 545 -6.53 -8.14 -12.36
N VAL A 546 -5.35 -7.85 -11.80
CA VAL A 546 -4.44 -8.82 -11.19
C VAL A 546 -4.65 -8.79 -9.68
N SER A 547 -4.67 -9.96 -9.03
CA SER A 547 -4.82 -10.02 -7.58
C SER A 547 -3.68 -9.29 -6.87
N ALA A 548 -3.92 -8.71 -5.70
CA ALA A 548 -2.85 -8.06 -4.92
C ALA A 548 -1.68 -9.01 -4.60
N TRP A 549 -2.00 -10.28 -4.34
CA TRP A 549 -1.03 -11.36 -4.13
C TRP A 549 -0.14 -11.60 -5.35
N ASP A 550 -0.72 -11.66 -6.56
CA ASP A 550 0.05 -11.82 -7.81
C ASP A 550 0.81 -10.55 -8.18
N TRP A 551 0.21 -9.37 -7.94
CA TRP A 551 0.83 -8.09 -8.24
C TRP A 551 2.14 -7.92 -7.48
N PHE A 552 2.16 -8.37 -6.22
CA PHE A 552 3.33 -8.30 -5.35
C PHE A 552 4.22 -9.55 -5.33
N ASP A 553 3.99 -10.53 -6.20
CA ASP A 553 4.94 -11.61 -6.49
C ASP A 553 6.11 -11.05 -7.32
N MET A 554 7.11 -10.48 -6.65
CA MET A 554 8.23 -9.82 -7.34
C MET A 554 9.05 -10.82 -8.15
N SER A 555 9.13 -12.08 -7.71
CA SER A 555 9.79 -13.14 -8.49
C SER A 555 9.11 -13.41 -9.82
N TRP A 556 7.78 -13.26 -9.90
CA TRP A 556 7.04 -13.34 -11.16
C TRP A 556 7.25 -12.08 -12.00
N GLN A 557 7.19 -10.89 -11.39
CA GLN A 557 7.37 -9.61 -12.07
C GLN A 557 8.74 -9.49 -12.75
N VAL A 558 9.80 -9.93 -12.06
CA VAL A 558 11.17 -9.97 -12.61
C VAL A 558 11.28 -10.89 -13.84
N LYS A 559 10.45 -11.93 -13.93
CA LYS A 559 10.42 -12.85 -15.08
C LYS A 559 9.58 -12.31 -16.23
N SER A 560 8.59 -11.47 -15.96
CA SER A 560 7.69 -10.92 -16.97
C SER A 560 8.26 -9.66 -17.65
N ASP A 561 8.95 -8.79 -16.92
CA ASP A 561 9.63 -7.59 -17.45
C ASP A 561 11.15 -7.71 -17.28
N SER A 562 11.77 -8.40 -18.23
CA SER A 562 13.16 -8.81 -18.11
C SER A 562 14.19 -7.82 -18.66
N GLN A 563 13.84 -6.64 -19.19
CA GLN A 563 14.82 -5.77 -19.89
C GLN A 563 15.25 -4.52 -19.11
N SER A 564 14.34 -3.81 -18.44
CA SER A 564 14.62 -2.44 -17.93
C SER A 564 14.73 -2.32 -16.40
N MET A 565 14.70 -3.43 -15.68
CA MET A 565 14.67 -3.44 -14.22
C MET A 565 15.83 -2.64 -13.57
N PRO A 566 15.56 -1.80 -12.53
CA PRO A 566 16.61 -1.09 -11.82
C PRO A 566 17.58 -2.05 -11.12
N PRO A 567 18.87 -1.70 -11.01
CA PRO A 567 19.81 -2.43 -10.18
C PRO A 567 19.33 -2.40 -8.72
N VAL A 568 19.40 -3.55 -8.04
CA VAL A 568 18.87 -3.72 -6.68
C VAL A 568 20.02 -3.98 -5.71
N TYR A 569 20.18 -3.15 -4.69
CA TYR A 569 20.86 -3.56 -3.47
C TYR A 569 19.83 -4.10 -2.50
N TRP A 570 20.16 -5.21 -1.85
CA TRP A 570 19.28 -5.78 -0.87
C TRP A 570 20.04 -6.40 0.29
N SER A 571 19.83 -5.86 1.49
CA SER A 571 20.25 -6.49 2.73
C SER A 571 19.02 -6.98 3.49
N THR A 572 19.10 -8.17 4.07
CA THR A 572 18.04 -8.71 4.93
C THR A 572 18.61 -9.38 6.16
N GLY A 573 17.91 -9.31 7.28
CA GLY A 573 18.26 -10.10 8.46
C GLY A 573 17.80 -11.55 8.27
N SER A 574 18.65 -12.53 8.60
CA SER A 574 18.31 -13.94 8.76
C SER A 574 17.92 -14.31 10.20
N GLY A 575 18.04 -13.39 11.17
CA GLY A 575 17.89 -13.72 12.59
C GLY A 575 17.34 -12.66 13.54
N HIS A 576 16.39 -11.81 13.13
CA HIS A 576 15.41 -11.31 14.13
C HIS A 576 14.42 -12.45 14.45
N ASP A 577 15.00 -13.50 15.05
CA ASP A 577 14.52 -14.85 15.32
C ASP A 577 14.47 -15.78 14.10
N TRP A 578 15.54 -16.57 13.99
CA TRP A 578 15.72 -17.75 13.14
C TRP A 578 14.44 -18.19 12.40
N LYS A 579 14.34 -17.75 11.14
CA LYS A 579 13.40 -18.25 10.13
C LYS A 579 11.90 -18.15 10.47
N GLY A 580 11.50 -17.46 11.53
CA GLY A 580 10.12 -17.49 12.00
C GLY A 580 9.55 -16.17 12.51
N SER A 581 10.35 -15.22 13.01
CA SER A 581 9.76 -14.09 13.76
C SER A 581 10.16 -12.68 13.30
N CYS A 582 10.75 -12.54 12.10
CA CYS A 582 10.85 -11.21 11.50
C CYS A 582 9.52 -10.82 10.83
N ASP A 583 9.26 -9.52 10.76
CA ASP A 583 8.12 -8.89 10.07
C ASP A 583 7.99 -9.29 8.58
N HIS A 584 8.97 -10.02 8.02
CA HIS A 584 9.24 -10.21 6.59
C HIS A 584 9.55 -11.70 6.28
N GLY A 585 8.55 -12.53 5.95
CA GLY A 585 8.74 -13.98 5.74
C GLY A 585 9.87 -14.34 4.75
N TRP A 586 10.70 -15.34 5.07
CA TRP A 586 11.95 -15.71 4.35
C TRP A 586 11.75 -16.55 3.08
N GLY A 587 10.58 -17.16 2.87
CA GLY A 587 10.33 -18.05 1.73
C GLY A 587 10.43 -17.38 0.35
N GLY A 588 10.25 -16.05 0.27
CA GLY A 588 10.24 -15.28 -0.98
C GLY A 588 11.65 -14.90 -1.44
N GLN A 589 12.58 -14.87 -0.52
CA GLN A 589 13.92 -14.37 -0.68
C GLN A 589 14.77 -15.28 -1.59
N PRO A 590 14.82 -16.61 -1.36
CA PRO A 590 15.41 -17.55 -2.32
C PRO A 590 14.74 -17.50 -3.69
N LYS A 591 13.40 -17.38 -3.74
CA LYS A 591 12.63 -17.33 -5.00
C LYS A 591 13.04 -16.12 -5.84
N PHE A 592 13.13 -14.95 -5.19
CA PHE A 592 13.49 -13.68 -5.82
C PHE A 592 14.95 -13.66 -6.27
N LEU A 593 15.89 -14.09 -5.42
CA LEU A 593 17.30 -14.22 -5.79
C LEU A 593 17.48 -15.10 -7.03
N ARG A 594 16.84 -16.28 -7.04
CA ARG A 594 16.90 -17.20 -8.19
C ARG A 594 16.26 -16.59 -9.44
N ALA A 595 15.21 -15.77 -9.30
CA ALA A 595 14.62 -15.04 -10.43
C ALA A 595 15.64 -14.05 -11.02
N MET A 596 16.25 -13.20 -10.19
CA MET A 596 17.26 -12.23 -10.59
C MET A 596 18.47 -12.88 -11.29
N GLN A 597 18.97 -13.99 -10.75
CA GLN A 597 20.06 -14.78 -11.35
C GLN A 597 19.68 -15.32 -12.73
N ARG A 598 18.46 -15.84 -12.89
CA ARG A 598 17.99 -16.46 -14.15
C ARG A 598 17.73 -15.42 -15.26
N THR A 599 17.19 -14.27 -14.90
CA THR A 599 16.85 -13.20 -15.87
C THR A 599 17.96 -12.17 -16.05
N LYS A 600 19.12 -12.42 -15.42
CA LYS A 600 20.37 -11.66 -15.62
C LYS A 600 20.21 -10.18 -15.30
N HIS A 601 19.56 -9.87 -14.18
CA HIS A 601 19.46 -8.49 -13.68
C HIS A 601 20.59 -8.15 -12.72
N ALA A 602 20.90 -6.85 -12.60
CA ALA A 602 21.92 -6.38 -11.69
C ALA A 602 21.39 -6.38 -10.26
N PHE A 603 22.03 -7.11 -9.38
CA PHE A 603 21.75 -7.05 -7.96
C PHE A 603 22.96 -7.43 -7.12
N GLU A 604 22.90 -7.00 -5.87
CA GLU A 604 23.73 -7.51 -4.78
C GLU A 604 22.81 -7.82 -3.61
N MET A 605 22.98 -9.00 -3.04
CA MET A 605 22.23 -9.43 -1.86
C MET A 605 23.18 -9.76 -0.72
N ARG A 606 22.82 -9.37 0.50
CA ARG A 606 23.49 -9.79 1.73
C ARG A 606 22.46 -10.23 2.76
N TRP A 607 22.78 -11.28 3.51
CA TRP A 607 21.96 -11.67 4.65
C TRP A 607 22.79 -12.02 5.88
N THR A 608 22.33 -11.56 7.06
CA THR A 608 23.10 -11.63 8.31
C THR A 608 22.20 -11.89 9.52
N GLY A 609 22.79 -12.39 10.59
CA GLY A 609 22.04 -12.86 11.76
C GLY A 609 21.22 -11.82 12.53
N PHE A 610 21.50 -10.52 12.40
CA PHE A 610 20.78 -9.48 13.16
C PHE A 610 20.59 -8.20 12.33
N GLY A 611 19.33 -7.85 12.05
CA GLY A 611 18.93 -6.55 11.51
C GLY A 611 19.44 -6.24 10.10
N SER A 612 19.25 -4.98 9.67
CA SER A 612 19.70 -4.40 8.39
C SER A 612 21.23 -4.21 8.33
N ASN A 613 22.01 -5.07 8.99
CA ASN A 613 23.45 -4.91 9.12
C ASN A 613 24.15 -5.41 7.86
N ASP A 614 24.97 -4.53 7.28
CA ASP A 614 25.79 -4.78 6.07
C ASP A 614 27.02 -5.67 6.32
N THR A 615 27.07 -6.35 7.48
CA THR A 615 28.24 -7.06 7.96
C THR A 615 28.20 -8.54 7.67
N LEU A 616 29.10 -9.03 6.83
CA LEU A 616 29.33 -10.47 6.63
C LEU A 616 29.86 -11.16 7.91
N PRO A 617 29.89 -12.52 7.96
CA PRO A 617 30.49 -13.27 9.06
C PRO A 617 31.84 -12.70 9.51
N ALA A 618 32.10 -12.64 10.83
CA ALA A 618 33.29 -12.09 11.48
C ALA A 618 33.49 -10.54 11.43
N GLY A 619 32.41 -9.77 11.23
CA GLY A 619 32.39 -8.32 11.52
C GLY A 619 32.78 -7.42 10.34
N TYR A 620 32.72 -7.95 9.12
CA TYR A 620 33.15 -7.23 7.91
C TYR A 620 32.05 -6.39 7.29
N THR A 621 32.20 -5.07 7.28
CA THR A 621 31.44 -4.22 6.35
C THR A 621 32.17 -4.18 5.01
N ILE A 622 31.72 -4.96 4.02
CA ILE A 622 32.19 -4.78 2.63
C ILE A 622 31.60 -3.47 2.13
N LYS A 623 32.45 -2.62 1.54
CA LYS A 623 32.02 -1.34 0.96
C LYS A 623 31.08 -1.62 -0.24
N ARG A 624 30.06 -0.77 -0.43
CA ARG A 624 28.86 -1.09 -1.22
C ARG A 624 29.00 -0.62 -2.67
N TRP A 625 29.44 -1.49 -3.57
CA TRP A 625 29.97 -1.03 -4.85
C TRP A 625 29.01 -1.10 -6.02
N CYS A 626 28.09 -2.07 -6.10
CA CYS A 626 27.18 -2.09 -7.23
C CYS A 626 26.03 -1.09 -7.08
N CYS A 627 25.72 -0.63 -5.86
CA CYS A 627 24.44 0.05 -5.64
C CYS A 627 24.28 1.13 -4.56
N VAL A 628 25.28 1.48 -3.73
CA VAL A 628 24.97 2.38 -2.58
C VAL A 628 26.00 3.46 -2.29
N GLU A 629 27.29 3.26 -2.56
CA GLU A 629 28.32 4.25 -2.20
C GLU A 629 29.18 4.73 -3.35
N ASN A 630 28.50 5.10 -4.42
CA ASN A 630 28.99 5.84 -5.58
C ASN A 630 29.45 4.94 -6.74
N PRO A 631 28.84 5.08 -7.92
CA PRO A 631 27.77 5.98 -8.31
C PRO A 631 26.46 5.25 -8.50
N TRP A 632 25.46 5.83 -7.88
CA TRP A 632 24.08 5.57 -8.18
C TRP A 632 23.83 5.79 -9.67
N ARG A 633 23.41 4.74 -10.40
CA ARG A 633 23.25 4.82 -11.87
C ARG A 633 22.09 5.71 -12.23
N ALA A 634 22.25 6.50 -13.29
CA ALA A 634 21.15 7.25 -13.86
C ALA A 634 20.30 6.37 -14.82
N LEU A 635 19.08 6.79 -15.14
CA LEU A 635 18.22 6.11 -16.12
C LEU A 635 18.82 6.11 -17.54
N ASN A 636 19.70 7.05 -17.83
CA ASN A 636 20.39 7.20 -19.12
C ASN A 636 21.80 6.60 -19.11
N GLU A 637 22.05 5.58 -18.28
CA GLU A 637 23.34 4.92 -18.13
C GLU A 637 23.18 3.39 -18.12
N SER A 638 24.01 2.67 -18.89
CA SER A 638 24.06 1.20 -18.84
C SER A 638 24.83 0.67 -17.63
N TYR A 639 24.82 -0.63 -17.36
CA TYR A 639 25.61 -1.23 -16.26
C TYR A 639 25.81 -2.74 -16.46
N PRO A 640 26.88 -3.33 -15.89
CA PRO A 640 26.98 -4.78 -15.78
C PRO A 640 25.99 -5.33 -14.74
N ALA A 641 25.31 -6.40 -15.10
CA ALA A 641 24.69 -7.32 -14.16
C ALA A 641 25.62 -8.51 -13.95
N PHE A 642 25.78 -8.87 -12.68
CA PHE A 642 26.57 -10.01 -12.25
C PHE A 642 25.66 -11.14 -11.81
N THR A 643 25.95 -12.35 -12.28
CA THR A 643 25.20 -13.56 -11.89
C THR A 643 26.16 -14.74 -11.75
N ASN A 644 25.73 -15.80 -11.06
CA ASN A 644 26.50 -17.05 -10.89
C ASN A 644 27.93 -16.83 -10.38
N PHE A 645 28.12 -15.96 -9.38
CA PHE A 645 29.44 -15.75 -8.82
C PHE A 645 29.87 -16.98 -8.00
N SER A 646 31.10 -17.47 -8.19
CA SER A 646 31.56 -18.71 -7.55
C SER A 646 31.66 -18.65 -6.03
N LEU A 647 31.65 -17.45 -5.43
CA LEU A 647 31.58 -17.27 -3.98
C LEU A 647 30.17 -16.98 -3.45
N ASP A 648 29.12 -17.06 -4.30
CA ASP A 648 27.75 -16.91 -3.83
C ASP A 648 27.42 -17.97 -2.78
N ALA A 649 26.86 -17.51 -1.67
CA ALA A 649 26.49 -18.38 -0.57
C ALA A 649 25.15 -19.08 -0.83
N ASP A 650 24.97 -20.27 -0.25
CA ASP A 650 23.70 -20.99 -0.34
C ASP A 650 22.60 -20.29 0.48
N ILE A 651 21.65 -19.66 -0.22
CA ILE A 651 20.51 -18.97 0.40
C ILE A 651 19.45 -19.94 0.97
N GLY A 652 19.48 -21.21 0.58
CA GLY A 652 18.48 -22.21 0.95
C GLY A 652 17.23 -22.20 0.05
N ASP A 653 16.18 -22.87 0.53
CA ASP A 653 14.93 -23.11 -0.18
C ASP A 653 13.76 -22.25 0.31
N THR A 654 12.68 -22.27 -0.47
CA THR A 654 11.47 -21.47 -0.26
C THR A 654 10.54 -22.05 0.81
N LEU A 655 10.73 -23.32 1.19
CA LEU A 655 9.87 -24.03 2.13
C LEU A 655 10.54 -24.15 3.50
N TRP A 656 9.74 -23.99 4.54
CA TRP A 656 10.17 -24.24 5.90
C TRP A 656 10.40 -25.75 6.12
N ASP A 657 11.57 -26.11 6.63
CA ASP A 657 11.91 -27.48 7.02
C ASP A 657 11.75 -27.65 8.54
N GLN A 658 10.80 -28.51 8.91
CA GLN A 658 10.50 -28.81 10.31
C GLN A 658 11.64 -29.55 11.02
N SER A 659 12.46 -30.31 10.30
CA SER A 659 13.53 -31.12 10.88
C SER A 659 14.69 -30.29 11.43
N ILE A 660 14.94 -29.12 10.84
CA ILE A 660 15.97 -28.16 11.25
C ILE A 660 15.38 -26.91 11.92
N GLY A 661 14.06 -26.86 12.10
CA GLY A 661 13.35 -25.72 12.67
C GLY A 661 13.61 -24.43 11.88
N GLY A 662 13.59 -24.49 10.55
CA GLY A 662 13.95 -23.40 9.65
C GLY A 662 13.90 -23.78 8.17
N TYR A 663 13.91 -22.81 7.26
CA TYR A 663 14.43 -22.97 5.88
C TYR A 663 15.83 -23.61 5.84
N SER A 664 16.30 -24.10 4.69
CA SER A 664 17.68 -24.57 4.46
C SER A 664 18.67 -23.39 4.20
N GLY A 665 19.92 -23.66 3.84
CA GLY A 665 20.93 -22.64 3.50
C GLY A 665 21.77 -22.11 4.66
N VAL A 666 22.80 -21.32 4.34
CA VAL A 666 23.72 -20.75 5.34
C VAL A 666 23.07 -19.59 6.10
N TYR A 667 23.41 -19.47 7.38
CA TYR A 667 22.85 -18.44 8.26
C TYR A 667 23.23 -17.02 7.84
N GLN A 668 24.44 -16.84 7.30
CA GLN A 668 24.93 -15.54 6.85
C GLN A 668 25.65 -15.73 5.52
N GLY A 669 25.41 -14.85 4.58
CA GLY A 669 25.95 -15.00 3.23
C GLY A 669 25.69 -13.78 2.35
N HIS A 670 26.08 -13.92 1.10
CA HIS A 670 25.88 -12.91 0.08
C HIS A 670 25.66 -13.56 -1.29
N ALA A 671 25.10 -12.76 -2.19
CA ALA A 671 25.17 -12.99 -3.62
C ALA A 671 25.77 -11.75 -4.30
N ASN A 672 26.77 -11.94 -5.15
CA ASN A 672 27.57 -10.92 -5.85
C ASN A 672 28.34 -9.92 -4.95
N GLY A 673 28.45 -10.17 -3.64
CA GLY A 673 28.91 -9.18 -2.65
C GLY A 673 30.36 -8.69 -2.76
N PHE A 674 31.23 -9.38 -3.50
CA PHE A 674 32.65 -9.03 -3.65
C PHE A 674 33.00 -8.44 -5.02
N VAL A 675 32.05 -8.34 -5.96
CA VAL A 675 32.36 -7.88 -7.32
C VAL A 675 32.05 -6.41 -7.47
N ALA A 676 33.01 -5.68 -8.05
CA ALA A 676 32.92 -4.26 -8.36
C ALA A 676 33.26 -4.02 -9.84
N PHE A 677 32.89 -2.84 -10.32
CA PHE A 677 33.18 -2.37 -11.67
C PHE A 677 33.50 -0.88 -11.68
N ASP A 678 34.20 -0.41 -12.71
CA ASP A 678 34.49 1.01 -12.91
C ASP A 678 33.31 1.73 -13.57
N ASN A 679 33.16 3.01 -13.27
CA ASN A 679 32.04 3.81 -13.75
C ASN A 679 32.18 4.28 -15.19
N ASP A 680 33.40 4.23 -15.69
CA ASP A 680 33.76 4.57 -17.06
C ASP A 680 33.33 3.40 -17.96
N ILE A 681 32.02 3.31 -18.18
CA ILE A 681 31.40 2.37 -19.12
C ILE A 681 31.36 3.04 -20.48
N LEU A 682 31.89 2.36 -21.48
CA LEU A 682 31.70 2.74 -22.87
C LEU A 682 30.46 2.02 -23.39
N ASP A 683 29.50 2.79 -23.89
CA ASP A 683 28.26 2.30 -24.48
C ASP A 683 28.11 3.00 -25.83
N GLU A 684 28.77 2.44 -26.85
CA GLU A 684 28.78 2.93 -28.22
C GLU A 684 28.11 1.88 -29.13
N SER A 685 27.65 2.28 -30.31
CA SER A 685 26.99 1.35 -31.24
C SER A 685 27.88 0.16 -31.64
N ALA A 686 29.21 0.34 -31.67
CA ALA A 686 30.16 -0.69 -32.08
C ALA A 686 30.62 -1.60 -30.93
N LYS A 687 30.59 -1.12 -29.68
CA LYS A 687 31.08 -1.88 -28.53
C LYS A 687 30.51 -1.39 -27.21
N TRP A 688 30.43 -2.33 -26.27
CA TRP A 688 30.21 -2.04 -24.87
C TRP A 688 31.42 -2.53 -24.04
N GLU A 689 31.96 -1.71 -23.16
CA GLU A 689 33.06 -2.12 -22.28
C GLU A 689 33.00 -1.52 -20.88
N THR A 690 33.51 -2.27 -19.91
CA THR A 690 33.73 -1.81 -18.54
C THR A 690 34.89 -2.56 -17.90
N ALA A 691 35.52 -1.95 -16.88
CA ALA A 691 36.42 -2.69 -16.00
C ALA A 691 35.66 -3.33 -14.84
N PHE A 692 36.13 -4.48 -14.35
CA PHE A 692 35.57 -5.24 -13.23
C PHE A 692 36.69 -5.92 -12.42
N TYR A 693 36.43 -6.16 -11.13
CA TYR A 693 37.39 -6.71 -10.18
C TYR A 693 36.73 -7.19 -8.88
N MET A 694 37.43 -8.01 -8.10
CA MET A 694 37.05 -8.34 -6.73
C MET A 694 37.49 -7.23 -5.78
N ASN A 695 36.65 -6.89 -4.80
CA ASN A 695 36.92 -5.81 -3.86
C ASN A 695 36.24 -6.04 -2.49
N ALA A 696 37.05 -6.07 -1.42
CA ALA A 696 36.56 -6.06 -0.03
C ALA A 696 36.81 -4.71 0.69
N GLY A 697 37.29 -3.69 -0.01
CA GLY A 697 37.60 -2.37 0.52
C GLY A 697 39.10 -2.16 0.72
N THR A 698 39.54 -1.99 1.97
CA THR A 698 40.95 -1.76 2.30
C THR A 698 41.75 -3.07 2.26
N PRO A 699 43.08 -3.05 2.06
CA PRO A 699 43.92 -4.26 2.13
C PRO A 699 43.67 -5.12 3.37
N ALA A 700 43.58 -4.50 4.55
CA ALA A 700 43.25 -5.21 5.80
C ALA A 700 41.90 -5.94 5.78
N LYS A 701 40.92 -5.46 5.01
CA LYS A 701 39.62 -6.13 4.85
C LYS A 701 39.71 -7.30 3.88
N ILE A 702 40.57 -7.20 2.86
CA ILE A 702 40.86 -8.30 1.93
C ILE A 702 41.55 -9.44 2.70
N ASP A 703 42.62 -9.14 3.45
CA ASP A 703 43.34 -10.12 4.27
C ASP A 703 42.40 -10.83 5.26
N SER A 704 41.50 -10.06 5.86
CA SER A 704 40.54 -10.59 6.83
C SER A 704 39.45 -11.45 6.19
N ALA A 705 39.00 -11.12 4.97
CA ALA A 705 38.08 -11.96 4.20
C ALA A 705 38.73 -13.31 3.84
N ILE A 706 39.99 -13.27 3.40
CA ILE A 706 40.80 -14.48 3.12
C ILE A 706 40.94 -15.34 4.39
N ALA A 707 41.27 -14.71 5.53
CA ALA A 707 41.36 -15.40 6.82
C ALA A 707 40.03 -16.03 7.29
N ASN A 708 38.89 -15.64 6.71
CA ASN A 708 37.56 -16.18 7.01
C ASN A 708 37.02 -17.11 5.91
N GLY A 709 37.91 -17.59 5.04
CA GLY A 709 37.56 -18.62 4.05
C GLY A 709 36.97 -18.07 2.75
N TYR A 710 37.12 -16.77 2.47
CA TYR A 710 36.80 -16.18 1.17
C TYR A 710 38.10 -16.02 0.35
N PRO A 711 38.41 -16.93 -0.60
CA PRO A 711 39.68 -16.95 -1.32
C PRO A 711 39.75 -15.83 -2.38
N LEU A 712 39.81 -14.57 -1.93
CA LEU A 712 39.88 -13.38 -2.78
C LEU A 712 41.26 -13.23 -3.45
N ASP A 713 42.28 -13.90 -2.93
CA ASP A 713 43.61 -14.03 -3.52
C ASP A 713 43.68 -15.06 -4.66
N GLU A 714 42.63 -15.88 -4.82
CA GLU A 714 42.47 -16.81 -5.93
C GLU A 714 41.56 -16.24 -7.02
N TRP A 715 41.67 -16.78 -8.24
CA TRP A 715 40.75 -16.42 -9.31
C TRP A 715 39.38 -17.06 -9.06
N GLN A 716 38.33 -16.25 -9.19
CA GLN A 716 36.93 -16.66 -9.08
C GLN A 716 36.26 -16.56 -10.44
N THR A 717 35.03 -17.06 -10.58
CA THR A 717 34.26 -16.98 -11.83
C THR A 717 32.94 -16.28 -11.63
N ILE A 718 32.49 -15.55 -12.65
CA ILE A 718 31.22 -14.83 -12.65
C ILE A 718 30.65 -14.68 -14.05
N ASP A 719 29.34 -14.57 -14.17
CA ASP A 719 28.70 -14.18 -15.43
C ASP A 719 28.52 -12.66 -15.48
N ILE A 720 28.81 -12.04 -16.63
CA ILE A 720 28.68 -10.60 -16.84
C ILE A 720 27.71 -10.33 -17.99
N THR A 721 26.68 -9.52 -17.72
CA THR A 721 25.61 -9.17 -18.68
C THR A 721 25.49 -7.65 -18.78
N PRO A 722 25.70 -7.00 -19.94
CA PRO A 722 25.40 -5.58 -20.13
C PRO A 722 23.89 -5.29 -20.07
N ARG A 723 23.46 -4.30 -19.29
CA ARG A 723 22.06 -3.94 -19.06
C ARG A 723 21.81 -2.45 -19.22
N ARG A 724 20.55 -2.06 -19.50
CA ARG A 724 20.11 -0.68 -19.74
C ARG A 724 20.99 0.04 -20.78
N LEU A 725 21.30 -0.68 -21.86
CA LEU A 725 22.11 -0.18 -22.97
C LEU A 725 21.48 1.06 -23.59
N GLN A 726 22.30 2.06 -23.89
CA GLN A 726 21.88 3.34 -24.45
C GLN A 726 22.14 3.42 -25.94
N ASN A 727 23.29 2.91 -26.41
CA ASN A 727 23.69 2.99 -27.81
C ASN A 727 24.14 1.64 -28.39
N PHE A 728 24.69 0.75 -27.57
CA PHE A 728 25.06 -0.60 -27.98
C PHE A 728 23.80 -1.45 -28.16
N ASN A 729 23.55 -1.93 -29.38
CA ASN A 729 22.36 -2.70 -29.69
C ASN A 729 22.62 -4.20 -29.59
N VAL A 730 21.75 -4.88 -28.85
CA VAL A 730 21.73 -6.33 -28.74
C VAL A 730 20.51 -6.86 -29.44
N ASP A 731 20.70 -7.31 -30.68
CA ASP A 731 19.64 -7.87 -31.49
C ASP A 731 19.36 -9.32 -31.07
N PRO A 732 18.08 -9.71 -30.93
CA PRO A 732 17.72 -11.08 -30.55
C PRO A 732 18.36 -12.13 -31.46
N CYS A 733 18.91 -13.18 -30.84
CA CYS A 733 19.56 -14.32 -31.49
C CYS A 733 20.88 -14.04 -32.25
N ASP A 734 21.32 -12.79 -32.35
CA ASP A 734 22.65 -12.44 -32.87
C ASP A 734 23.77 -12.96 -31.97
N GLU A 735 24.97 -13.11 -32.54
CA GLU A 735 26.17 -13.46 -31.80
C GLU A 735 27.06 -12.24 -31.55
N TYR A 736 27.69 -12.25 -30.38
CA TYR A 736 28.56 -11.18 -29.90
C TYR A 736 29.87 -11.77 -29.41
N ASN A 737 30.99 -11.21 -29.85
CA ASN A 737 32.29 -11.56 -29.26
C ASN A 737 32.41 -10.86 -27.91
N TRP A 738 32.99 -11.56 -26.94
CA TRP A 738 33.46 -10.94 -25.71
C TRP A 738 34.93 -11.26 -25.47
N GLU A 739 35.66 -10.28 -24.93
CA GLU A 739 37.08 -10.41 -24.60
C GLU A 739 37.37 -9.78 -23.23
N ILE A 740 38.19 -10.47 -22.45
CA ILE A 740 38.71 -10.04 -21.16
C ILE A 740 40.17 -9.70 -21.32
N THR A 741 40.56 -8.51 -20.89
CA THR A 741 41.95 -8.08 -20.86
C THR A 741 42.41 -7.70 -19.46
N GLU A 742 43.68 -7.95 -19.16
CA GLU A 742 44.38 -7.50 -17.96
C GLU A 742 45.68 -6.82 -18.40
N ASN A 743 45.87 -5.55 -18.03
CA ASN A 743 47.02 -4.74 -18.47
C ASN A 743 47.24 -4.74 -20.01
N GLY A 744 46.16 -4.84 -20.79
CA GLY A 744 46.20 -4.85 -22.26
C GLY A 744 46.48 -6.21 -22.90
N ALA A 745 46.72 -7.27 -22.12
CA ALA A 745 46.86 -8.63 -22.61
C ALA A 745 45.52 -9.38 -22.51
N ALA A 746 45.18 -10.14 -23.56
CA ALA A 746 44.00 -11.00 -23.56
C ALA A 746 44.14 -12.14 -22.53
N VAL A 747 43.13 -12.28 -21.67
CA VAL A 747 43.05 -13.32 -20.63
C VAL A 747 42.12 -14.44 -21.05
N GLN A 748 40.94 -14.06 -21.57
CA GLN A 748 39.93 -15.00 -22.03
C GLN A 748 39.03 -14.30 -23.05
N SER A 749 38.50 -15.05 -24.00
CA SER A 749 37.50 -14.57 -24.93
C SER A 749 36.49 -15.67 -25.25
N GLY A 750 35.38 -15.28 -25.84
CA GLY A 750 34.34 -16.20 -26.27
C GLY A 750 33.29 -15.53 -27.13
N VAL A 751 32.25 -16.29 -27.43
CA VAL A 751 31.08 -15.82 -28.16
C VAL A 751 29.86 -16.00 -27.28
N ALA A 752 29.06 -14.96 -27.13
CA ALA A 752 27.77 -14.98 -26.46
C ALA A 752 26.67 -14.88 -27.51
N LYS A 753 25.67 -15.77 -27.44
CA LYS A 753 24.46 -15.67 -28.25
C LYS A 753 23.40 -14.89 -27.50
N ALA A 754 22.81 -13.88 -28.15
CA ALA A 754 21.74 -13.10 -27.57
C ALA A 754 20.47 -13.95 -27.38
N THR A 755 19.80 -13.76 -26.25
CA THR A 755 18.46 -14.35 -26.03
C THR A 755 17.44 -13.75 -26.99
N CYS A 756 16.25 -14.36 -27.08
CA CYS A 756 15.12 -13.78 -27.81
C CYS A 756 14.64 -12.42 -27.25
N THR A 757 15.10 -12.06 -26.04
CA THR A 757 14.86 -10.77 -25.39
C THR A 757 16.08 -9.84 -25.48
N GLY A 758 17.03 -10.08 -26.38
CA GLY A 758 18.16 -9.17 -26.59
C GLY A 758 19.08 -9.04 -25.37
N VAL A 759 19.33 -10.15 -24.67
CA VAL A 759 20.27 -10.20 -23.53
C VAL A 759 21.49 -11.05 -23.92
N ILE A 760 22.69 -10.53 -23.68
CA ILE A 760 23.96 -11.25 -23.89
C ILE A 760 24.74 -11.39 -22.60
N THR A 761 25.32 -12.57 -22.39
CA THR A 761 26.05 -12.90 -21.16
C THR A 761 27.39 -13.53 -21.51
N ALA A 762 28.48 -13.00 -20.98
CA ALA A 762 29.75 -13.70 -20.93
C ALA A 762 29.74 -14.60 -19.69
N GLU A 763 29.75 -15.91 -19.89
CA GLU A 763 29.65 -16.89 -18.80
C GLU A 763 31.02 -17.32 -18.28
N ASN A 764 31.09 -17.62 -16.98
CA ASN A 764 32.31 -18.11 -16.31
C ASN A 764 33.55 -17.22 -16.54
N VAL A 765 33.35 -15.90 -16.52
CA VAL A 765 34.42 -14.91 -16.66
C VAL A 765 35.29 -14.88 -15.40
N PRO A 766 36.63 -14.91 -15.54
CA PRO A 766 37.52 -15.00 -14.41
C PRO A 766 37.70 -13.61 -13.79
N VAL A 767 37.42 -13.50 -12.50
CA VAL A 767 37.51 -12.26 -11.71
C VAL A 767 38.58 -12.41 -10.62
N THR A 768 39.37 -11.35 -10.42
CA THR A 768 40.50 -11.29 -9.47
C THR A 768 40.52 -9.94 -8.77
N LEU A 769 41.40 -9.75 -7.77
CA LEU A 769 41.68 -8.42 -7.20
C LEU A 769 42.25 -7.43 -8.22
N ASN A 770 42.98 -7.92 -9.24
CA ASN A 770 43.43 -7.09 -10.35
C ASN A 770 42.26 -6.68 -11.23
N LYS A 771 42.29 -5.42 -11.69
CA LYS A 771 41.32 -4.90 -12.65
C LYS A 771 41.45 -5.59 -13.99
N ARG A 772 40.32 -6.11 -14.47
CA ARG A 772 40.16 -6.66 -15.81
C ARG A 772 39.13 -5.86 -16.57
N ARG A 773 39.23 -5.84 -17.89
CA ARG A 773 38.28 -5.14 -18.76
C ARG A 773 37.57 -6.14 -19.65
N ILE A 774 36.24 -6.09 -19.62
CA ILE A 774 35.39 -6.85 -20.55
C ILE A 774 34.97 -5.93 -21.69
N VAL A 775 35.02 -6.46 -22.91
CA VAL A 775 34.57 -5.78 -24.13
C VAL A 775 33.61 -6.70 -24.86
N PHE A 776 32.42 -6.22 -25.22
CA PHE A 776 31.50 -6.86 -26.14
C PHE A 776 31.49 -6.15 -27.49
N THR A 777 31.49 -6.92 -28.57
CA THR A 777 31.37 -6.42 -29.95
C THR A 777 30.41 -7.31 -30.72
N HIS A 778 29.62 -6.73 -31.64
CA HIS A 778 28.79 -7.51 -32.56
C HIS A 778 29.67 -8.42 -33.41
N LYS A 779 29.27 -9.68 -33.59
CA LYS A 779 30.00 -10.67 -34.39
C LYS A 779 29.26 -10.97 -35.69
N GLU A 780 28.04 -11.46 -35.57
CA GLU A 780 27.28 -11.99 -36.71
C GLU A 780 25.78 -11.94 -36.42
N SER A 781 25.00 -11.62 -37.45
CA SER A 781 23.54 -11.53 -37.35
C SER A 781 22.86 -12.81 -37.79
N PHE A 782 21.86 -13.24 -37.04
CA PHE A 782 21.06 -14.44 -37.33
C PHE A 782 19.55 -14.11 -37.37
N PRO A 783 19.12 -13.26 -38.32
CA PRO A 783 17.75 -12.74 -38.37
C PRO A 783 16.69 -13.83 -38.56
N ASP A 784 17.04 -14.95 -39.21
CA ASP A 784 16.12 -16.06 -39.50
C ASP A 784 16.02 -17.09 -38.34
N ASP A 785 16.96 -17.06 -37.39
CA ASP A 785 16.98 -17.97 -36.24
C ASP A 785 16.22 -17.41 -35.02
N CYS A 786 15.76 -16.15 -35.10
CA CYS A 786 14.99 -15.56 -34.02
C CYS A 786 13.54 -16.06 -34.08
N PRO A 787 13.04 -16.80 -33.07
CA PRO A 787 11.62 -17.09 -32.99
C PRO A 787 10.88 -15.74 -32.93
N SER A 788 9.98 -15.49 -33.87
CA SER A 788 9.20 -14.26 -33.92
C SER A 788 8.39 -14.12 -32.62
N VAL A 789 8.83 -13.27 -31.70
CA VAL A 789 8.07 -12.94 -30.49
C VAL A 789 7.00 -11.92 -30.90
N SER A 790 5.83 -12.40 -31.29
CA SER A 790 4.66 -11.55 -31.45
C SER A 790 4.19 -11.09 -30.08
N ILE A 791 4.51 -9.86 -29.69
CA ILE A 791 3.83 -9.17 -28.59
C ILE A 791 2.48 -8.67 -29.10
N GLN A 792 1.51 -9.56 -29.16
CA GLN A 792 0.09 -9.20 -29.04
C GLN A 792 -0.56 -10.20 -28.09
N GLY A 793 -1.40 -9.67 -27.19
CA GLY A 793 -1.92 -10.38 -26.04
C GLY A 793 -2.42 -11.79 -26.36
N LYS A 794 -2.03 -12.75 -25.52
CA LYS A 794 -2.53 -14.14 -25.47
C LYS A 794 -2.74 -14.78 -26.86
N ASN A 795 -1.71 -15.41 -27.41
CA ASN A 795 -1.72 -16.79 -27.93
C ASN A 795 -0.40 -17.07 -28.69
N VAL A 796 0.46 -17.93 -28.14
CA VAL A 796 1.64 -18.46 -28.84
C VAL A 796 1.39 -19.94 -29.10
N ASN A 797 1.46 -20.35 -30.37
CA ASN A 797 1.43 -21.76 -30.75
C ASN A 797 2.79 -22.39 -30.44
N ASP A 798 2.76 -23.36 -29.51
CA ASP A 798 3.88 -24.10 -28.95
C ASP A 798 4.70 -24.90 -29.97
N ILE A 799 6.03 -24.84 -29.84
CA ILE A 799 6.89 -26.01 -30.10
C ILE A 799 6.55 -27.00 -28.97
N ASN A 800 5.87 -28.11 -29.30
CA ASN A 800 5.35 -29.06 -28.31
C ASN A 800 6.45 -29.84 -27.58
N LEU A 801 7.09 -29.24 -26.58
CA LEU A 801 8.06 -29.87 -25.67
C LEU A 801 7.44 -30.99 -24.81
N LEU A 802 6.10 -31.06 -24.78
CA LEU A 802 5.29 -32.07 -24.09
C LEU A 802 4.26 -32.65 -25.04
N THR A 803 4.28 -33.97 -25.24
CA THR A 803 3.20 -34.66 -25.95
C THR A 803 2.27 -35.34 -24.95
N LEU A 804 0.96 -35.24 -25.17
CA LEU A 804 -0.06 -35.93 -24.39
C LEU A 804 -1.05 -36.63 -25.33
N ASN A 805 -0.99 -37.95 -25.39
CA ASN A 805 -1.83 -38.78 -26.25
C ASN A 805 -2.81 -39.60 -25.40
N ILE A 806 -4.10 -39.44 -25.67
CA ILE A 806 -5.17 -40.05 -24.88
C ILE A 806 -5.99 -40.95 -25.78
N SER A 807 -6.03 -42.25 -25.47
CA SER A 807 -6.80 -43.21 -26.26
C SER A 807 -7.26 -44.40 -25.40
N PRO A 808 -8.53 -44.83 -25.49
CA PRO A 808 -9.61 -44.20 -26.26
C PRO A 808 -10.04 -42.86 -25.65
N ASN A 809 -10.58 -41.94 -26.46
CA ASN A 809 -11.26 -40.72 -26.02
C ASN A 809 -12.30 -40.32 -27.10
N PRO A 810 -13.62 -40.48 -26.86
CA PRO A 810 -14.26 -40.79 -25.58
C PRO A 810 -13.91 -42.19 -25.03
N PHE A 811 -14.03 -42.40 -23.72
CA PHE A 811 -13.65 -43.66 -23.06
C PHE A 811 -14.72 -44.21 -22.13
N ASN A 812 -14.71 -45.54 -21.93
CA ASN A 812 -15.56 -46.27 -20.99
C ASN A 812 -14.92 -47.64 -20.62
N PRO A 813 -14.70 -47.97 -19.34
CA PRO A 813 -14.50 -47.07 -18.21
C PRO A 813 -13.07 -46.51 -18.16
N ASN A 814 -12.16 -46.99 -19.01
CA ASN A 814 -10.73 -46.70 -18.91
C ASN A 814 -10.18 -45.98 -20.15
N THR A 815 -9.33 -44.99 -19.93
CA THR A 815 -8.50 -44.36 -20.97
C THR A 815 -7.03 -44.46 -20.63
N ARG A 816 -6.19 -44.54 -21.67
CA ARG A 816 -4.74 -44.52 -21.54
C ARG A 816 -4.24 -43.13 -21.86
N ILE A 817 -3.60 -42.50 -20.88
CA ILE A 817 -2.89 -41.23 -21.00
C ILE A 817 -1.40 -41.54 -21.19
N GLN A 818 -0.89 -41.28 -22.38
CA GLN A 818 0.53 -41.40 -22.70
C GLN A 818 1.15 -40.01 -22.73
N TYR A 819 2.26 -39.84 -22.04
CA TYR A 819 3.03 -38.60 -22.10
C TYR A 819 4.45 -38.86 -22.58
N SER A 820 5.03 -37.88 -23.28
CA SER A 820 6.46 -37.82 -23.55
C SER A 820 6.98 -36.43 -23.27
N ILE A 821 8.21 -36.38 -22.76
CA ILE A 821 8.93 -35.18 -22.36
C ILE A 821 10.22 -35.17 -23.17
N GLU A 822 10.40 -34.17 -24.03
CA GLU A 822 11.61 -34.10 -24.88
C GLU A 822 12.84 -33.55 -24.14
N SER A 823 12.64 -32.83 -23.03
CA SER A 823 13.75 -32.29 -22.22
C SER A 823 14.63 -33.40 -21.62
N ARG A 824 15.96 -33.21 -21.69
CA ARG A 824 16.92 -34.20 -21.19
C ARG A 824 16.94 -34.28 -19.66
N ASN A 825 16.58 -33.21 -18.96
CA ASN A 825 16.50 -33.07 -17.49
C ASN A 825 15.25 -32.24 -17.11
N PHE A 826 14.53 -32.61 -16.05
CA PHE A 826 13.43 -31.81 -15.51
C PHE A 826 13.38 -31.89 -13.98
N ASN A 827 12.97 -30.81 -13.31
CA ASN A 827 13.00 -30.66 -11.85
C ASN A 827 11.62 -30.79 -11.18
N SER A 828 10.54 -30.59 -11.95
CA SER A 828 9.16 -30.64 -11.47
C SER A 828 8.24 -31.23 -12.52
N ILE A 829 7.37 -32.15 -12.12
CA ILE A 829 6.39 -32.80 -13.01
C ILE A 829 5.07 -33.00 -12.26
N SER A 830 3.96 -32.66 -12.90
CA SER A 830 2.61 -32.91 -12.35
C SER A 830 1.63 -33.25 -13.46
N LEU A 831 0.70 -34.17 -13.18
CA LEU A 831 -0.39 -34.51 -14.08
C LEU A 831 -1.68 -34.56 -13.25
N CYS A 832 -2.60 -33.66 -13.55
CA CYS A 832 -3.85 -33.46 -12.81
C CYS A 832 -5.04 -33.59 -13.76
N ILE A 833 -6.17 -34.09 -13.25
CA ILE A 833 -7.45 -34.16 -13.95
C ILE A 833 -8.46 -33.30 -13.19
N TYR A 834 -9.19 -32.46 -13.92
CA TYR A 834 -10.22 -31.56 -13.41
C TYR A 834 -11.55 -31.85 -14.10
N ASP A 835 -12.67 -31.55 -13.46
CA ASP A 835 -13.98 -31.55 -14.11
C ASP A 835 -14.23 -30.23 -14.86
N ALA A 836 -15.39 -30.11 -15.51
CA ALA A 836 -15.78 -28.93 -16.28
C ALA A 836 -15.95 -27.65 -15.44
N SER A 837 -16.10 -27.76 -14.11
CA SER A 837 -16.17 -26.61 -13.19
C SER A 837 -14.79 -26.12 -12.74
N GLY A 838 -13.72 -26.84 -13.12
CA GLY A 838 -12.36 -26.58 -12.64
C GLY A 838 -12.07 -27.20 -11.29
N LYS A 839 -12.98 -28.00 -10.72
CA LYS A 839 -12.71 -28.78 -9.51
C LYS A 839 -11.73 -29.90 -9.84
N LEU A 840 -10.76 -30.07 -8.97
CA LEU A 840 -9.70 -31.05 -9.12
C LEU A 840 -10.22 -32.46 -8.78
N VAL A 841 -10.21 -33.34 -9.77
CA VAL A 841 -10.79 -34.69 -9.71
C VAL A 841 -9.74 -35.73 -9.33
N ASN A 842 -8.55 -35.67 -9.93
CA ASN A 842 -7.47 -36.62 -9.61
C ASN A 842 -6.08 -35.99 -9.84
N ASN A 843 -5.04 -36.50 -9.17
CA ASN A 843 -3.63 -36.21 -9.49
C ASN A 843 -2.81 -37.50 -9.47
N PHE A 844 -1.73 -37.51 -10.26
CA PHE A 844 -0.82 -38.64 -10.31
C PHE A 844 0.51 -38.23 -9.68
N SER A 845 0.49 -38.09 -8.35
CA SER A 845 1.61 -37.64 -7.51
C SER A 845 2.86 -38.53 -7.58
N ALA A 846 2.70 -39.80 -7.95
CA ALA A 846 3.81 -40.75 -8.15
C ALA A 846 4.80 -40.32 -9.26
N LEU A 847 4.42 -39.38 -10.13
CA LEU A 847 5.32 -38.83 -11.15
C LEU A 847 6.44 -37.97 -10.57
N ALA A 848 6.25 -37.36 -9.40
CA ALA A 848 7.18 -36.39 -8.83
C ALA A 848 8.53 -37.00 -8.39
N ASN A 849 8.58 -38.31 -8.14
CA ASN A 849 9.76 -38.92 -7.51
C ASN A 849 10.69 -39.66 -8.48
N GLN A 850 10.21 -40.24 -9.59
CA GLN A 850 11.03 -40.95 -10.61
C GLN A 850 10.28 -41.14 -11.96
N ALA A 851 9.67 -40.10 -12.55
CA ALA A 851 8.96 -40.29 -13.83
C ALA A 851 9.93 -40.58 -15.00
N PRO A 852 9.70 -41.63 -15.81
CA PRO A 852 10.44 -41.83 -17.06
C PRO A 852 10.11 -40.73 -18.09
N LYS A 853 11.05 -40.40 -18.99
CA LYS A 853 10.85 -39.44 -20.11
C LYS A 853 9.64 -39.74 -20.98
N GLN A 854 9.18 -40.99 -20.96
CA GLN A 854 7.92 -41.43 -21.54
C GLN A 854 7.19 -42.31 -20.53
N GLY A 855 5.92 -42.01 -20.28
CA GLY A 855 5.13 -42.77 -19.31
C GLY A 855 3.70 -42.98 -19.74
N ARG A 856 3.05 -43.92 -19.05
CA ARG A 856 1.69 -44.35 -19.34
C ARG A 856 0.90 -44.40 -18.05
N ILE A 857 -0.23 -43.71 -18.03
CA ILE A 857 -1.18 -43.71 -16.93
C ILE A 857 -2.51 -44.26 -17.46
N ILE A 858 -3.14 -45.11 -16.67
CA ILE A 858 -4.50 -45.59 -16.93
C ILE A 858 -5.40 -44.84 -15.95
N TRP A 859 -6.41 -44.16 -16.48
CA TRP A 859 -7.44 -43.54 -15.65
C TRP A 859 -8.78 -44.22 -15.92
N SER A 860 -9.44 -44.63 -14.84
CA SER A 860 -10.69 -45.42 -14.85
C SER A 860 -11.93 -44.62 -14.51
N GLY A 861 -11.86 -43.28 -14.61
CA GLY A 861 -12.96 -42.41 -14.17
C GLY A 861 -13.16 -42.45 -12.66
N ILE A 862 -12.07 -42.51 -11.89
CA ILE A 862 -12.07 -42.53 -10.43
C ILE A 862 -11.42 -41.25 -9.90
N ASP A 863 -12.01 -40.61 -8.89
CA ASP A 863 -11.44 -39.46 -8.19
C ASP A 863 -10.40 -39.86 -7.12
N ARG A 864 -9.90 -38.89 -6.35
CA ARG A 864 -8.88 -39.13 -5.30
C ARG A 864 -9.39 -39.92 -4.11
N ASP A 865 -10.69 -39.85 -3.88
CA ASP A 865 -11.36 -40.49 -2.75
C ASP A 865 -11.80 -41.93 -3.10
N GLY A 866 -11.48 -42.39 -4.32
CA GLY A 866 -11.79 -43.73 -4.80
C GLY A 866 -13.20 -43.87 -5.40
N ASN A 867 -13.93 -42.77 -5.58
CA ASN A 867 -15.29 -42.80 -6.13
C ASN A 867 -15.30 -42.70 -7.65
N THR A 868 -16.28 -43.33 -8.30
CA THR A 868 -16.47 -43.16 -9.76
C THR A 868 -17.07 -41.80 -10.07
N VAL A 869 -16.46 -41.06 -10.98
CA VAL A 869 -16.95 -39.74 -11.41
C VAL A 869 -18.07 -39.86 -12.46
N SER A 870 -18.88 -38.82 -12.62
CA SER A 870 -20.01 -38.79 -13.56
C SER A 870 -19.57 -38.83 -15.03
N SER A 871 -20.42 -39.29 -15.96
CA SER A 871 -20.19 -39.07 -17.40
C SER A 871 -20.06 -37.57 -17.68
N GLY A 872 -19.10 -37.15 -18.49
CA GLY A 872 -18.86 -35.73 -18.73
C GLY A 872 -17.48 -35.39 -19.27
N LEU A 873 -17.27 -34.08 -19.47
CA LEU A 873 -16.00 -33.51 -19.90
C LEU A 873 -15.07 -33.30 -18.71
N TYR A 874 -13.85 -33.77 -18.85
CA TYR A 874 -12.74 -33.58 -17.93
C TYR A 874 -11.57 -32.92 -18.65
N ILE A 875 -10.74 -32.22 -17.90
CA ILE A 875 -9.56 -31.51 -18.40
C ILE A 875 -8.35 -32.10 -17.71
N ILE A 876 -7.45 -32.68 -18.48
CA ILE A 876 -6.14 -33.09 -17.99
C ILE A 876 -5.14 -31.95 -18.21
N ILE A 877 -4.36 -31.65 -17.18
CA ILE A 877 -3.28 -30.67 -17.19
C ILE A 877 -2.00 -31.39 -16.81
N PHE A 878 -1.06 -31.46 -17.75
CA PHE A 878 0.28 -32.01 -17.56
C PHE A 878 1.29 -30.86 -17.52
N LYS A 879 2.03 -30.71 -16.43
CA LYS A 879 3.02 -29.65 -16.25
C LYS A 879 4.40 -30.22 -16.03
N VAL A 880 5.42 -29.70 -16.72
CA VAL A 880 6.83 -30.03 -16.51
C VAL A 880 7.65 -28.75 -16.57
N ASP A 881 8.32 -28.37 -15.48
CA ASP A 881 9.20 -27.18 -15.40
C ASP A 881 8.61 -25.88 -15.98
N GLY A 882 7.30 -25.69 -15.83
CA GLY A 882 6.56 -24.53 -16.32
C GLY A 882 5.91 -24.72 -17.71
N HIS A 883 6.28 -25.74 -18.47
CA HIS A 883 5.54 -26.14 -19.67
C HIS A 883 4.22 -26.80 -19.27
N VAL A 884 3.12 -26.42 -19.91
CA VAL A 884 1.79 -26.96 -19.61
C VAL A 884 1.18 -27.53 -20.88
N LYS A 885 0.79 -28.81 -20.83
CA LYS A 885 -0.05 -29.43 -21.86
C LYS A 885 -1.41 -29.75 -21.31
N THR A 886 -2.44 -29.24 -21.97
CA THR A 886 -3.83 -29.48 -21.60
C THR A 886 -4.52 -30.31 -22.68
N SER A 887 -5.27 -31.33 -22.27
CA SER A 887 -6.13 -32.10 -23.17
C SER A 887 -7.51 -32.32 -22.55
N LYS A 888 -8.50 -32.55 -23.40
CA LYS A 888 -9.88 -32.87 -22.99
C LYS A 888 -10.07 -34.38 -22.94
N LEU A 889 -10.81 -34.85 -21.95
CA LEU A 889 -11.18 -36.24 -21.70
C LEU A 889 -12.71 -36.34 -21.66
N LEU A 890 -13.32 -37.20 -22.47
CA LEU A 890 -14.77 -37.42 -22.43
C LEU A 890 -15.05 -38.83 -21.89
N LEU A 891 -15.61 -38.90 -20.68
CA LEU A 891 -16.12 -40.15 -20.09
C LEU A 891 -17.58 -40.36 -20.50
N LEU A 892 -17.86 -41.49 -21.14
CA LEU A 892 -19.21 -41.93 -21.49
C LEU A 892 -19.49 -43.26 -20.78
N LYS A 893 -20.25 -43.25 -19.68
CA LYS A 893 -20.67 -44.50 -19.01
C LYS A 893 -21.69 -45.29 -19.81
#